data_AF-A0A7N2MG50-F1
#
_entry.id   AF-A0A7N2MG50-F1
#
_cell.length_a   1.000
_cell.length_b   1.000
_cell.length_c   1.000
_cell.angle_alpha   90.00
_cell.angle_beta   90.00
_cell.angle_gamma   90.00
#
_symmetry.space_group_name_H-M   'P 1'
#
loop_
_entity.id
_entity.type
_entity.pdbx_description
1 polymer ?
#
loop_
_entity_poly.entity_id
_entity_poly.type
_entity_poly.pdbx_seq_one_letter_code
_entity_poly.pdbx_strand_id
1 'polypeptide(L)'
;MFLLALEAASRGVLETSELGNSKPKGVMVPPTTLDPWTHFGVGYGNKQSKKSSTLGNQPISLAMKQQKNRSEQMACQGKLSLHVLLALFVLLSSCKANTRSKTEAEALLKWNKSLPDQLILKSWVAHINSSASSPCKWHGIACNDEGSITEINLAYAGLRGNLQNLDFSSFPNLLHLDLGVNKLTGTIPTNIGTLSKLQYLDLSTNSLNGSLPLSLANLTQVYLLDFSQNNITGKLDSRLFPNVTGKSKTGLISLKYFILHINKLGGRIPEEVGNLKYPVLLALGGNYFCGPVPPSIGNLSHLTTLGLCQNELSGQIPVSLGKLKLTRLFLLINRLSGSVPDEIGNLSSLVTLQLAFNNFTGQLPQQVCQGGKLVNFTAAFNFFTGPIPVSLKNCRTLYRVRLEHNQLTGYIDQDFGVYPNLTYIDLSYNSGEIPKEIVQLSKMGFLELSSNQLCGEILAEIGKLSKLLKLILKDNKLSVEVLAGIGGLSNLDSHDLSIKMLGGPIPHQIGDCWKLQSLSLSKNYLNGIIPYQIGNLRALQDLDLSFNSLMGGIPPQLGSLSDLEYLNLSNNNLNGSIPTSLGSMVSLISINLSNNNLEGPLPEGRIFQSAEPEALSNNKDLCGEIQDLEAYVSDFGTARFLKLDSSNWTTVADTYDYLALEAKKHGIVPPSGPNPFAYIPDRPAVVGSRT
;
A
#
# COMPACT_ATOMS: atom_id res chain seq x y z
N MET A 1 -10.24 -7.13 -9.71
CA MET A 1 -9.20 -7.56 -8.75
C MET A 1 -7.81 -7.12 -9.17
N PHE A 2 -7.25 -7.53 -10.32
CA PHE A 2 -5.89 -7.11 -10.77
C PHE A 2 -5.53 -5.62 -10.56
N LEU A 3 -6.38 -4.68 -11.02
CA LEU A 3 -6.12 -3.24 -10.82
C LEU A 3 -6.08 -2.83 -9.34
N LEU A 4 -6.91 -3.45 -8.50
CA LEU A 4 -6.88 -3.25 -7.04
C LEU A 4 -5.64 -3.88 -6.41
N ALA A 5 -5.13 -5.01 -6.95
CA ALA A 5 -3.90 -5.63 -6.46
C ALA A 5 -2.66 -4.79 -6.82
N LEU A 6 -2.60 -4.19 -8.02
CA LEU A 6 -1.58 -3.21 -8.38
C LEU A 6 -1.67 -1.95 -7.50
N GLU A 7 -2.86 -1.39 -7.34
CA GLU A 7 -3.08 -0.22 -6.48
C GLU A 7 -2.75 -0.53 -5.01
N ALA A 8 -3.10 -1.71 -4.50
CA ALA A 8 -2.78 -2.16 -3.13
C ALA A 8 -1.29 -2.46 -2.94
N ALA A 9 -0.60 -3.08 -3.91
CA ALA A 9 0.85 -3.25 -3.88
C ALA A 9 1.57 -1.90 -3.88
N SER A 10 1.05 -0.90 -4.61
CA SER A 10 1.55 0.47 -4.52
C SER A 10 1.29 1.08 -3.14
N ARG A 11 0.07 0.95 -2.58
CA ARG A 11 -0.27 1.46 -1.24
C ARG A 11 0.61 0.85 -0.16
N GLY A 12 0.71 -0.47 -0.08
CA GLY A 12 1.47 -1.16 0.98
C GLY A 12 2.94 -0.74 1.03
N VAL A 13 3.65 -0.69 -0.11
CA VAL A 13 5.05 -0.25 -0.13
C VAL A 13 5.17 1.25 0.22
N LEU A 14 4.25 2.08 -0.26
CA LEU A 14 4.22 3.53 -0.01
C LEU A 14 3.73 3.91 1.40
N GLU A 15 3.04 3.01 2.11
CA GLU A 15 2.56 3.20 3.49
C GLU A 15 3.55 2.60 4.51
N THR A 16 4.33 1.56 4.16
CA THR A 16 5.41 1.04 5.02
C THR A 16 6.56 2.02 5.26
N SER A 17 6.65 3.13 4.51
CA SER A 17 7.60 4.20 4.78
C SER A 17 7.16 5.16 5.91
N GLU A 18 5.89 5.12 6.35
CA GLU A 18 5.40 5.97 7.45
C GLU A 18 5.88 5.49 8.85
N LEU A 19 6.41 4.25 8.96
CA LEU A 19 6.93 3.68 10.20
C LEU A 19 8.46 3.70 10.23
N GLY A 20 9.02 4.77 10.82
CA GLY A 20 10.47 4.96 10.91
C GLY A 20 11.20 3.87 11.72
N ASN A 21 12.40 3.52 11.25
CA ASN A 21 13.43 2.76 11.97
C ASN A 21 13.03 1.38 12.55
N SER A 22 12.85 0.39 11.66
CA SER A 22 13.40 -0.94 11.94
C SER A 22 13.93 -1.63 10.68
N LYS A 23 15.03 -2.40 10.81
CA LYS A 23 15.61 -3.16 9.68
C LYS A 23 14.63 -4.25 9.24
N PRO A 24 14.48 -4.53 7.93
CA PRO A 24 13.66 -5.64 7.47
C PRO A 24 14.31 -6.98 7.84
N LYS A 25 13.91 -7.56 8.98
CA LYS A 25 14.04 -9.01 9.21
C LYS A 25 12.90 -9.69 8.44
N GLY A 26 13.25 -10.42 7.39
CA GLY A 26 12.27 -11.10 6.56
C GLY A 26 11.53 -12.20 7.30
N VAL A 27 10.23 -12.01 7.53
CA VAL A 27 9.24 -13.08 7.73
C VAL A 27 8.01 -12.71 6.91
N MET A 28 7.68 -13.53 5.92
CA MET A 28 6.49 -13.35 5.09
C MET A 28 5.30 -13.99 5.81
N VAL A 29 4.55 -13.18 6.57
CA VAL A 29 3.31 -13.63 7.22
C VAL A 29 2.16 -13.52 6.21
N PRO A 30 1.38 -14.60 5.95
CA PRO A 30 0.28 -14.55 5.00
C PRO A 30 -0.93 -13.80 5.59
N PRO A 31 -1.67 -13.02 4.80
CA PRO A 31 -2.91 -12.39 5.26
C PRO A 31 -3.98 -13.45 5.53
N THR A 32 -4.43 -13.52 6.78
CA THR A 32 -5.53 -14.37 7.23
C THR A 32 -6.89 -13.75 6.91
N THR A 33 -7.78 -14.58 6.34
CA THR A 33 -9.25 -14.59 6.54
C THR A 33 -9.96 -13.26 6.80
N LEU A 34 -10.66 -12.76 5.78
CA LEU A 34 -11.85 -11.92 5.93
C LEU A 34 -13.05 -12.68 5.33
N ASP A 35 -13.87 -13.27 6.19
CA ASP A 35 -15.17 -13.85 5.83
C ASP A 35 -16.28 -12.76 5.84
N PRO A 36 -17.45 -12.99 5.18
CA PRO A 36 -18.33 -11.92 4.72
C PRO A 36 -19.61 -11.73 5.58
N TRP A 37 -20.69 -11.23 4.96
CA TRP A 37 -22.05 -10.93 5.50
C TRP A 37 -22.16 -9.56 6.23
N THR A 38 -23.21 -8.73 6.14
CA THR A 38 -24.37 -8.52 5.22
C THR A 38 -24.87 -7.05 5.44
N HIS A 39 -25.97 -6.47 4.90
CA HIS A 39 -27.14 -6.90 4.12
C HIS A 39 -27.73 -5.71 3.31
N PHE A 40 -28.43 -5.95 2.18
CA PHE A 40 -29.72 -5.33 1.81
C PHE A 40 -30.26 -5.90 0.46
N GLY A 41 -31.38 -6.65 0.50
CA GLY A 41 -32.23 -6.92 -0.68
C GLY A 41 -33.16 -5.72 -0.96
N VAL A 42 -34.10 -5.69 -1.92
CA VAL A 42 -34.92 -6.69 -2.65
C VAL A 42 -35.41 -5.99 -3.96
N GLY A 43 -35.83 -6.59 -5.09
CA GLY A 43 -36.06 -7.98 -5.49
C GLY A 43 -36.55 -8.12 -6.96
N TYR A 44 -37.19 -9.25 -7.28
CA TYR A 44 -37.37 -9.83 -8.63
C TYR A 44 -38.57 -9.31 -9.48
N GLY A 45 -38.49 -9.52 -10.81
CA GLY A 45 -39.63 -9.45 -11.74
C GLY A 45 -39.40 -10.12 -13.11
N ASN A 46 -39.78 -11.40 -13.25
CA ASN A 46 -39.75 -12.17 -14.51
C ASN A 46 -40.85 -11.75 -15.52
N LYS A 47 -40.62 -11.97 -16.84
CA LYS A 47 -41.59 -12.69 -17.71
C LYS A 47 -41.05 -13.10 -19.10
N GLN A 48 -41.66 -14.16 -19.64
CA GLN A 48 -41.31 -14.86 -20.89
C GLN A 48 -42.20 -14.46 -22.09
N SER A 49 -41.83 -14.99 -23.27
CA SER A 49 -42.41 -14.82 -24.61
C SER A 49 -43.74 -15.54 -24.90
N LYS A 50 -44.50 -15.07 -25.92
CA LYS A 50 -44.81 -15.83 -27.18
C LYS A 50 -45.85 -15.20 -28.15
N LYS A 51 -45.46 -15.16 -29.44
CA LYS A 51 -46.18 -15.51 -30.70
C LYS A 51 -47.47 -14.81 -31.23
N SER A 52 -47.56 -14.86 -32.58
CA SER A 52 -48.74 -14.83 -33.49
C SER A 52 -49.33 -13.45 -33.88
N SER A 53 -49.90 -13.20 -35.08
CA SER A 53 -49.82 -13.78 -36.45
C SER A 53 -50.86 -13.13 -37.38
N THR A 54 -50.55 -12.76 -38.64
CA THR A 54 -51.43 -12.79 -39.87
C THR A 54 -50.64 -12.21 -41.07
N LEU A 55 -50.48 -12.81 -42.28
CA LEU A 55 -51.38 -13.31 -43.35
C LEU A 55 -51.78 -12.24 -44.40
N GLY A 56 -51.40 -12.43 -45.67
CA GLY A 56 -51.69 -11.55 -46.82
C GLY A 56 -51.10 -12.06 -48.15
N ASN A 57 -51.93 -12.18 -49.20
CA ASN A 57 -51.75 -13.06 -50.38
C ASN A 57 -50.81 -12.61 -51.53
N GLN A 58 -50.49 -13.62 -52.38
CA GLN A 58 -49.98 -13.71 -53.78
C GLN A 58 -50.68 -12.79 -54.85
N PRO A 59 -50.38 -12.81 -56.19
CA PRO A 59 -49.63 -13.80 -57.04
C PRO A 59 -48.74 -13.36 -58.27
N ILE A 60 -47.99 -14.35 -58.82
CA ILE A 60 -47.69 -14.68 -60.27
C ILE A 60 -46.88 -13.73 -61.21
N SER A 61 -45.74 -14.22 -61.77
CA SER A 61 -45.52 -14.60 -63.21
C SER A 61 -44.15 -15.32 -63.39
N LEU A 62 -44.05 -16.50 -64.05
CA LEU A 62 -43.57 -16.79 -65.43
C LEU A 62 -42.10 -16.38 -65.73
N ALA A 63 -41.23 -17.15 -66.42
CA ALA A 63 -41.43 -18.35 -67.26
C ALA A 63 -40.22 -19.33 -67.41
N MET A 64 -40.56 -20.57 -67.78
CA MET A 64 -39.90 -21.66 -68.54
C MET A 64 -38.42 -21.61 -69.02
N LYS A 65 -37.69 -22.72 -68.76
CA LYS A 65 -37.25 -23.77 -69.75
C LYS A 65 -36.43 -24.85 -68.99
N GLN A 66 -36.75 -26.16 -68.93
CA GLN A 66 -36.79 -27.21 -69.98
C GLN A 66 -35.49 -27.25 -70.84
N GLN A 67 -34.83 -28.39 -71.11
CA GLN A 67 -35.07 -29.82 -70.81
C GLN A 67 -33.84 -30.63 -71.30
N LYS A 68 -33.47 -31.79 -70.70
CA LYS A 68 -33.26 -33.08 -71.41
C LYS A 68 -32.94 -34.25 -70.46
N ASN A 69 -33.73 -35.33 -70.56
CA ASN A 69 -33.48 -36.64 -69.93
C ASN A 69 -33.24 -37.71 -71.02
N ARG A 70 -32.51 -38.78 -70.65
CA ARG A 70 -32.62 -40.22 -71.03
C ARG A 70 -31.66 -40.97 -70.08
N SER A 71 -32.04 -41.92 -69.21
CA SER A 71 -32.74 -43.22 -69.38
C SER A 71 -31.95 -44.19 -70.28
N GLU A 72 -31.69 -45.48 -69.97
CA GLU A 72 -32.26 -46.49 -69.03
C GLU A 72 -31.13 -47.21 -68.20
N GLN A 73 -31.30 -47.77 -66.99
CA GLN A 73 -31.95 -49.05 -66.56
C GLN A 73 -31.47 -50.32 -67.32
N MET A 74 -31.18 -51.49 -66.73
CA MET A 74 -31.45 -52.11 -65.40
C MET A 74 -30.27 -53.05 -64.99
N ALA A 75 -30.04 -53.50 -63.75
CA ALA A 75 -30.85 -54.52 -63.06
C ALA A 75 -30.58 -54.69 -61.53
N CYS A 76 -31.55 -55.34 -60.86
CA CYS A 76 -31.48 -56.07 -59.57
C CYS A 76 -31.12 -55.36 -58.24
N GLN A 77 -32.15 -54.65 -57.73
CA GLN A 77 -32.76 -54.83 -56.40
C GLN A 77 -31.88 -55.03 -55.15
N GLY A 78 -31.81 -53.95 -54.35
CA GLY A 78 -31.50 -53.98 -52.92
C GLY A 78 -31.97 -52.67 -52.26
N LYS A 79 -33.29 -52.45 -52.14
CA LYS A 79 -33.85 -51.19 -51.60
C LYS A 79 -33.63 -51.07 -50.07
N LEU A 80 -32.47 -50.55 -49.66
CA LEU A 80 -32.42 -49.78 -48.41
C LEU A 80 -33.21 -48.49 -48.61
N SER A 81 -34.21 -48.25 -47.77
CA SER A 81 -35.03 -47.03 -47.83
C SER A 81 -34.16 -45.79 -47.60
N LEU A 82 -34.51 -44.67 -48.24
CA LEU A 82 -33.90 -43.36 -47.97
C LEU A 82 -34.01 -42.98 -46.47
N HIS A 83 -35.05 -43.46 -45.79
CA HIS A 83 -35.22 -43.34 -44.34
C HIS A 83 -34.21 -44.18 -43.54
N VAL A 84 -33.77 -45.33 -44.07
CA VAL A 84 -32.69 -46.13 -43.46
C VAL A 84 -31.34 -45.46 -43.67
N LEU A 85 -31.11 -44.81 -44.82
CA LEU A 85 -29.90 -43.99 -45.03
C LEU A 85 -29.86 -42.75 -44.14
N LEU A 86 -30.96 -42.01 -44.00
CA LEU A 86 -31.08 -40.88 -43.06
C LEU A 86 -30.98 -41.34 -41.60
N ALA A 87 -31.64 -42.45 -41.23
CA ALA A 87 -31.50 -43.03 -39.90
C ALA A 87 -30.08 -43.51 -39.64
N LEU A 88 -29.40 -44.14 -40.60
CA LEU A 88 -27.97 -44.50 -40.51
C LEU A 88 -27.09 -43.26 -40.37
N PHE A 89 -27.35 -42.16 -41.09
CA PHE A 89 -26.56 -40.93 -40.97
C PHE A 89 -26.76 -40.24 -39.62
N VAL A 90 -27.99 -40.22 -39.11
CA VAL A 90 -28.32 -39.73 -37.75
C VAL A 90 -27.68 -40.66 -36.69
N LEU A 91 -27.85 -41.98 -36.80
CA LEU A 91 -27.24 -42.96 -35.89
C LEU A 91 -25.71 -42.92 -35.93
N LEU A 92 -25.07 -42.73 -37.09
CA LEU A 92 -23.61 -42.57 -37.22
C LEU A 92 -23.14 -41.23 -36.61
N SER A 93 -23.93 -40.17 -36.73
CA SER A 93 -23.66 -38.88 -36.07
C SER A 93 -23.77 -38.99 -34.55
N SER A 94 -24.88 -39.57 -34.05
CA SER A 94 -25.09 -39.83 -32.63
C SER A 94 -24.07 -40.80 -32.04
N CYS A 95 -23.64 -41.82 -32.80
CA CYS A 95 -22.64 -42.79 -32.34
C CYS A 95 -21.23 -42.16 -32.23
N LYS A 96 -20.86 -41.23 -33.14
CA LYS A 96 -19.61 -40.44 -33.03
C LYS A 96 -19.64 -39.44 -31.86
N ALA A 97 -20.79 -38.83 -31.57
CA ALA A 97 -20.93 -37.98 -30.39
C ALA A 97 -20.76 -38.79 -29.09
N ASN A 98 -21.41 -39.97 -29.02
CA ASN A 98 -21.39 -40.82 -27.84
C ASN A 98 -20.00 -41.42 -27.52
N THR A 99 -19.17 -41.71 -28.54
CA THR A 99 -17.78 -42.15 -28.31
C THR A 99 -16.85 -41.01 -27.88
N ARG A 100 -17.03 -39.78 -28.39
CA ARG A 100 -16.20 -38.62 -28.01
C ARG A 100 -16.47 -38.14 -26.58
N SER A 101 -17.74 -38.03 -26.20
CA SER A 101 -18.14 -37.67 -24.83
C SER A 101 -17.57 -38.66 -23.80
N LYS A 102 -17.47 -39.94 -24.19
CA LYS A 102 -16.85 -41.00 -23.37
C LYS A 102 -15.33 -40.81 -23.20
N THR A 103 -14.58 -40.49 -24.25
CA THR A 103 -13.12 -40.25 -24.14
C THR A 103 -12.78 -39.01 -23.30
N GLU A 104 -13.58 -37.95 -23.41
CA GLU A 104 -13.45 -36.73 -22.59
C GLU A 104 -13.70 -37.03 -21.09
N ALA A 105 -14.75 -37.80 -20.79
CA ALA A 105 -15.06 -38.26 -19.43
C ALA A 105 -13.96 -39.17 -18.85
N GLU A 106 -13.41 -40.10 -19.65
CA GLU A 106 -12.32 -40.99 -19.24
C GLU A 106 -11.04 -40.21 -18.90
N ALA A 107 -10.69 -39.18 -19.68
CA ALA A 107 -9.53 -38.32 -19.42
C ALA A 107 -9.67 -37.54 -18.10
N LEU A 108 -10.85 -36.95 -17.83
CA LEU A 108 -11.14 -36.26 -16.56
C LEU A 108 -11.13 -37.21 -15.37
N LEU A 109 -11.68 -38.42 -15.50
CA LEU A 109 -11.66 -39.44 -14.43
C LEU A 109 -10.24 -39.96 -14.16
N LYS A 110 -9.41 -40.12 -15.21
CA LYS A 110 -8.00 -40.47 -15.07
C LYS A 110 -7.22 -39.38 -14.33
N TRP A 111 -7.47 -38.10 -14.66
CA TRP A 111 -6.87 -36.98 -13.94
C TRP A 111 -7.32 -36.96 -12.47
N ASN A 112 -8.63 -37.03 -12.20
CA ASN A 112 -9.19 -37.08 -10.84
C ASN A 112 -8.54 -38.18 -9.98
N LYS A 113 -8.41 -39.41 -10.51
CA LYS A 113 -7.72 -40.53 -9.84
C LYS A 113 -6.24 -40.29 -9.53
N SER A 114 -5.60 -39.30 -10.14
CA SER A 114 -4.21 -38.92 -9.88
C SER A 114 -4.05 -37.77 -8.88
N LEU A 115 -5.16 -37.14 -8.48
CA LEU A 115 -5.19 -36.12 -7.45
C LEU A 115 -5.43 -36.76 -6.07
N PRO A 116 -5.11 -36.06 -4.97
CA PRO A 116 -5.57 -36.47 -3.63
C PRO A 116 -7.11 -36.54 -3.58
N ASP A 117 -7.68 -37.28 -2.63
CA ASP A 117 -9.14 -37.32 -2.42
C ASP A 117 -9.67 -35.95 -1.97
N GLN A 118 -10.69 -35.44 -2.68
CA GLN A 118 -11.27 -34.10 -2.45
C GLN A 118 -12.78 -34.11 -2.68
N LEU A 119 -13.51 -33.41 -1.82
CA LEU A 119 -14.97 -33.39 -1.85
C LEU A 119 -15.55 -32.79 -3.14
N ILE A 120 -14.85 -31.82 -3.76
CA ILE A 120 -15.35 -31.06 -4.91
C ILE A 120 -15.56 -31.92 -6.17
N LEU A 121 -14.74 -32.97 -6.36
CA LEU A 121 -14.82 -33.88 -7.50
C LEU A 121 -15.75 -35.10 -7.25
N LYS A 122 -16.47 -35.16 -6.13
CA LYS A 122 -17.41 -36.26 -5.84
C LYS A 122 -18.51 -36.41 -6.91
N SER A 123 -18.93 -35.30 -7.53
CA SER A 123 -19.91 -35.32 -8.63
C SER A 123 -19.43 -36.10 -9.86
N TRP A 124 -18.12 -36.18 -10.10
CA TRP A 124 -17.54 -36.93 -11.21
C TRP A 124 -17.54 -38.44 -10.93
N VAL A 125 -17.38 -38.82 -9.65
CA VAL A 125 -17.26 -40.21 -9.18
C VAL A 125 -18.63 -40.87 -8.97
N ALA A 126 -19.65 -40.10 -8.58
CA ALA A 126 -20.99 -40.60 -8.27
C ALA A 126 -21.71 -41.33 -9.42
N HIS A 127 -21.21 -41.20 -10.66
CA HIS A 127 -21.86 -41.72 -11.86
C HIS A 127 -21.13 -42.88 -12.57
N ILE A 128 -20.03 -43.38 -11.98
CA ILE A 128 -19.19 -44.45 -12.56
C ILE A 128 -19.98 -45.73 -12.92
N ASN A 129 -21.06 -46.04 -12.20
CA ASN A 129 -21.86 -47.24 -12.41
C ASN A 129 -22.94 -47.10 -13.50
N SER A 130 -23.03 -45.95 -14.19
CA SER A 130 -23.93 -45.76 -15.32
C SER A 130 -23.15 -45.55 -16.62
N SER A 131 -23.28 -46.48 -17.56
CA SER A 131 -22.69 -46.43 -18.90
C SER A 131 -23.25 -45.33 -19.82
N ALA A 132 -24.03 -44.39 -19.25
CA ALA A 132 -24.74 -43.30 -19.93
C ALA A 132 -24.55 -41.93 -19.25
N SER A 133 -23.66 -41.80 -18.26
CA SER A 133 -23.39 -40.50 -17.62
C SER A 133 -22.51 -39.61 -18.50
N SER A 134 -23.14 -38.71 -19.24
CA SER A 134 -22.45 -37.58 -19.88
C SER A 134 -21.73 -36.70 -18.84
N PRO A 135 -20.47 -36.28 -19.10
CA PRO A 135 -19.71 -35.40 -18.21
C PRO A 135 -20.31 -33.99 -18.13
N CYS A 136 -21.21 -33.62 -19.03
CA CYS A 136 -21.86 -32.30 -19.12
C CYS A 136 -22.80 -31.97 -17.94
N LYS A 137 -22.92 -32.85 -16.95
CA LYS A 137 -23.63 -32.63 -15.68
C LYS A 137 -22.69 -32.57 -14.46
N TRP A 138 -21.40 -32.78 -14.68
CA TRP A 138 -20.41 -32.77 -13.61
C TRP A 138 -20.12 -31.34 -13.15
N HIS A 139 -19.75 -31.18 -11.88
CA HIS A 139 -19.40 -29.87 -11.36
C HIS A 139 -18.22 -29.29 -12.15
N GLY A 140 -18.37 -28.06 -12.61
CA GLY A 140 -17.36 -27.33 -13.39
C GLY A 140 -17.24 -27.73 -14.87
N ILE A 141 -18.17 -28.52 -15.43
CA ILE A 141 -18.10 -28.94 -16.84
C ILE A 141 -19.29 -28.38 -17.62
N ALA A 142 -19.04 -27.75 -18.77
CA ALA A 142 -20.07 -27.44 -19.76
C ALA A 142 -19.69 -27.96 -21.15
N CYS A 143 -20.70 -28.22 -21.97
CA CYS A 143 -20.58 -28.85 -23.29
C CYS A 143 -21.36 -28.10 -24.36
N ASN A 144 -21.03 -28.38 -25.62
CA ASN A 144 -21.86 -28.01 -26.77
C ASN A 144 -23.10 -28.92 -26.92
N ASP A 145 -23.94 -28.60 -27.91
CA ASP A 145 -25.15 -29.38 -28.27
C ASP A 145 -24.83 -30.83 -28.69
N GLU A 146 -23.58 -31.14 -29.06
CA GLU A 146 -23.12 -32.50 -29.38
C GLU A 146 -22.70 -33.30 -28.14
N GLY A 147 -22.73 -32.71 -26.93
CA GLY A 147 -22.32 -33.34 -25.69
C GLY A 147 -20.79 -33.46 -25.51
N SER A 148 -20.02 -32.65 -26.22
CA SER A 148 -18.56 -32.57 -26.14
C SER A 148 -18.14 -31.35 -25.31
N ILE A 149 -17.14 -31.52 -24.44
CA ILE A 149 -16.73 -30.52 -23.44
C ILE A 149 -16.16 -29.27 -24.12
N THR A 150 -16.74 -28.11 -23.78
CA THR A 150 -16.33 -26.78 -24.23
C THR A 150 -15.78 -25.90 -23.11
N GLU A 151 -16.14 -26.19 -21.86
CA GLU A 151 -15.66 -25.46 -20.68
C GLU A 151 -15.31 -26.42 -19.54
N ILE A 152 -14.15 -26.18 -18.93
CA ILE A 152 -13.76 -26.73 -17.63
C ILE A 152 -13.48 -25.53 -16.72
N ASN A 153 -14.34 -25.32 -15.73
CA ASN A 153 -14.26 -24.23 -14.76
C ASN A 153 -14.31 -24.81 -13.34
N LEU A 154 -13.14 -24.88 -12.71
CA LEU A 154 -12.97 -25.33 -11.32
C LEU A 154 -12.27 -24.22 -10.50
N ALA A 155 -12.55 -22.96 -10.81
CA ALA A 155 -12.02 -21.83 -10.06
C ALA A 155 -12.50 -21.90 -8.59
N TYR A 156 -11.65 -21.48 -7.64
CA TYR A 156 -11.96 -21.48 -6.20
C TYR A 156 -12.34 -22.84 -5.59
N ALA A 157 -12.12 -23.95 -6.31
CA ALA A 157 -12.46 -25.31 -5.90
C ALA A 157 -11.62 -25.85 -4.71
N GLY A 158 -10.54 -25.15 -4.34
CA GLY A 158 -9.54 -25.62 -3.37
C GLY A 158 -8.71 -26.80 -3.88
N LEU A 159 -8.69 -27.02 -5.20
CA LEU A 159 -8.18 -28.18 -5.90
C LEU A 159 -6.68 -28.39 -5.64
N ARG A 160 -6.31 -29.58 -5.15
CA ARG A 160 -4.93 -30.00 -4.88
C ARG A 160 -4.43 -31.00 -5.92
N GLY A 161 -3.11 -31.08 -6.10
CA GLY A 161 -2.44 -32.03 -6.98
C GLY A 161 -1.71 -31.33 -8.14
N ASN A 162 -1.63 -31.96 -9.31
CA ASN A 162 -0.91 -31.41 -10.47
C ASN A 162 -1.65 -31.72 -11.79
N LEU A 163 -1.18 -31.13 -12.89
CA LEU A 163 -1.77 -31.24 -14.23
C LEU A 163 -1.17 -32.35 -15.10
N GLN A 164 -0.11 -33.04 -14.67
CA GLN A 164 0.70 -33.90 -15.56
C GLN A 164 -0.08 -35.11 -16.13
N ASN A 165 -1.09 -35.60 -15.41
CA ASN A 165 -1.94 -36.71 -15.85
C ASN A 165 -3.22 -36.27 -16.58
N LEU A 166 -3.44 -34.96 -16.77
CA LEU A 166 -4.55 -34.45 -17.57
C LEU A 166 -4.15 -34.48 -19.05
N ASP A 167 -4.76 -35.39 -19.80
CA ASP A 167 -4.54 -35.45 -21.25
C ASP A 167 -5.35 -34.38 -21.98
N PHE A 168 -4.74 -33.23 -22.20
CA PHE A 168 -5.34 -32.13 -22.94
C PHE A 168 -5.74 -32.49 -24.38
N SER A 169 -5.11 -33.51 -24.99
CA SER A 169 -5.45 -33.91 -26.37
C SER A 169 -6.84 -34.54 -26.49
N SER A 170 -7.40 -35.00 -25.37
CA SER A 170 -8.76 -35.54 -25.28
C SER A 170 -9.87 -34.48 -25.37
N PHE A 171 -9.56 -33.16 -25.32
CA PHE A 171 -10.57 -32.07 -25.33
C PHE A 171 -10.47 -31.15 -26.58
N PRO A 172 -10.70 -31.67 -27.81
CA PRO A 172 -10.50 -30.92 -29.06
C PRO A 172 -11.49 -29.76 -29.28
N ASN A 173 -12.52 -29.64 -28.44
CA ASN A 173 -13.55 -28.61 -28.48
C ASN A 173 -13.47 -27.61 -27.32
N LEU A 174 -12.49 -27.74 -26.42
CA LEU A 174 -12.36 -26.86 -25.26
C LEU A 174 -12.07 -25.41 -25.68
N LEU A 175 -12.92 -24.49 -25.21
CA LEU A 175 -12.84 -23.05 -25.46
C LEU A 175 -12.40 -22.30 -24.20
N HIS A 176 -12.74 -22.82 -23.02
CA HIS A 176 -12.50 -22.18 -21.73
C HIS A 176 -11.93 -23.19 -20.74
N LEU A 177 -10.78 -22.86 -20.14
CA LEU A 177 -10.16 -23.59 -19.04
C LEU A 177 -9.83 -22.61 -17.91
N ASP A 178 -10.55 -22.72 -16.79
CA ASP A 178 -10.31 -21.94 -15.59
C ASP A 178 -10.06 -22.90 -14.41
N LEU A 179 -8.83 -22.86 -13.91
CA LEU A 179 -8.39 -23.55 -12.69
C LEU A 179 -7.80 -22.53 -11.69
N GLY A 180 -8.19 -21.25 -11.78
CA GLY A 180 -7.69 -20.16 -10.95
C GLY A 180 -8.04 -20.30 -9.47
N VAL A 181 -7.22 -19.72 -8.60
CA VAL A 181 -7.42 -19.68 -7.13
C VAL A 181 -7.59 -21.09 -6.54
N ASN A 182 -6.56 -21.92 -6.73
CA ASN A 182 -6.51 -23.30 -6.27
C ASN A 182 -5.17 -23.61 -5.58
N LYS A 183 -4.88 -24.89 -5.35
CA LYS A 183 -3.67 -25.39 -4.68
C LYS A 183 -2.92 -26.39 -5.58
N LEU A 184 -2.95 -26.14 -6.90
CA LEU A 184 -2.24 -26.95 -7.89
C LEU A 184 -0.74 -26.67 -7.84
N THR A 185 0.04 -27.72 -8.08
CA THR A 185 1.50 -27.76 -8.00
C THR A 185 2.11 -28.41 -9.25
N GLY A 186 3.43 -28.34 -9.39
CA GLY A 186 4.16 -28.92 -10.53
C GLY A 186 4.13 -28.00 -11.76
N THR A 187 4.58 -28.52 -12.90
CA THR A 187 4.74 -27.73 -14.12
C THR A 187 3.48 -27.71 -15.00
N ILE A 188 3.39 -26.68 -15.85
CA ILE A 188 2.38 -26.61 -16.92
C ILE A 188 2.75 -27.67 -17.99
N PRO A 189 1.88 -28.67 -18.27
CA PRO A 189 2.19 -29.75 -19.22
C PRO A 189 2.34 -29.25 -20.65
N THR A 190 3.28 -29.83 -21.42
CA THR A 190 3.53 -29.42 -22.81
C THR A 190 2.38 -29.79 -23.75
N ASN A 191 1.59 -30.82 -23.46
CA ASN A 191 0.40 -31.19 -24.24
C ASN A 191 -0.73 -30.15 -24.15
N ILE A 192 -0.67 -29.14 -23.27
CA ILE A 192 -1.67 -28.05 -23.24
C ILE A 192 -1.80 -27.35 -24.60
N GLY A 193 -0.70 -27.26 -25.38
CA GLY A 193 -0.68 -26.71 -26.73
C GLY A 193 -1.42 -27.55 -27.80
N THR A 194 -2.11 -28.63 -27.42
CA THR A 194 -3.03 -29.36 -28.31
C THR A 194 -4.42 -28.72 -28.36
N LEU A 195 -4.77 -27.85 -27.41
CA LEU A 195 -6.06 -27.16 -27.29
C LEU A 195 -6.22 -26.02 -28.32
N SER A 196 -6.18 -26.37 -29.62
CA SER A 196 -6.15 -25.42 -30.75
C SER A 196 -7.35 -24.46 -30.86
N LYS A 197 -8.44 -24.73 -30.13
CA LYS A 197 -9.64 -23.88 -30.05
C LYS A 197 -9.74 -23.06 -28.76
N LEU A 198 -8.82 -23.20 -27.82
CA LEU A 198 -8.87 -22.53 -26.53
C LEU A 198 -8.84 -21.01 -26.70
N GLN A 199 -9.69 -20.31 -25.96
CA GLN A 199 -9.89 -18.86 -26.02
C GLN A 199 -9.59 -18.19 -24.67
N TYR A 200 -9.93 -18.87 -23.58
CA TYR A 200 -9.72 -18.43 -22.20
C TYR A 200 -8.89 -19.49 -21.45
N LEU A 201 -7.80 -19.06 -20.81
CA LEU A 201 -6.93 -19.91 -20.01
C LEU A 201 -6.50 -19.17 -18.73
N ASP A 202 -7.03 -19.60 -17.59
CA ASP A 202 -6.67 -19.10 -16.26
C ASP A 202 -6.13 -20.26 -15.39
N LEU A 203 -4.87 -20.14 -14.96
CA LEU A 203 -4.23 -20.99 -13.95
C LEU A 203 -3.68 -20.13 -12.79
N SER A 204 -4.19 -18.92 -12.61
CA SER A 204 -3.70 -17.94 -11.66
C SER A 204 -3.86 -18.38 -10.21
N THR A 205 -3.11 -17.76 -9.29
CA THR A 205 -3.24 -17.96 -7.83
C THR A 205 -3.19 -19.44 -7.44
N ASN A 206 -2.06 -20.07 -7.76
CA ASN A 206 -1.78 -21.48 -7.54
C ASN A 206 -0.32 -21.64 -7.05
N SER A 207 0.24 -22.85 -7.08
CA SER A 207 1.64 -23.15 -6.75
C SER A 207 2.36 -23.85 -7.91
N LEU A 208 1.98 -23.53 -9.16
CA LEU A 208 2.62 -24.04 -10.37
C LEU A 208 4.04 -23.50 -10.50
N ASN A 209 4.93 -24.30 -11.10
CA ASN A 209 6.36 -24.02 -11.18
C ASN A 209 6.98 -24.43 -12.53
N GLY A 210 8.30 -24.29 -12.66
CA GLY A 210 9.02 -24.55 -13.90
C GLY A 210 8.77 -23.46 -14.96
N SER A 211 9.24 -23.69 -16.19
CA SER A 211 9.14 -22.73 -17.28
C SER A 211 7.85 -22.84 -18.10
N LEU A 212 7.40 -21.71 -18.67
CA LEU A 212 6.33 -21.69 -19.67
C LEU A 212 6.68 -22.60 -20.87
N PRO A 213 5.86 -23.60 -21.21
CA PRO A 213 6.15 -24.50 -22.32
C PRO A 213 5.93 -23.82 -23.68
N LEU A 214 6.86 -24.02 -24.61
CA LEU A 214 6.81 -23.42 -25.97
C LEU A 214 5.56 -23.79 -26.77
N SER A 215 4.91 -24.91 -26.42
CA SER A 215 3.66 -25.35 -27.04
C SER A 215 2.48 -24.40 -26.79
N LEU A 216 2.58 -23.46 -25.84
CA LEU A 216 1.64 -22.34 -25.71
C LEU A 216 1.56 -21.51 -27.00
N ALA A 217 2.62 -21.48 -27.82
CA ALA A 217 2.59 -20.83 -29.14
C ALA A 217 1.58 -21.46 -30.12
N ASN A 218 1.05 -22.66 -29.85
CA ASN A 218 -0.01 -23.25 -30.65
C ASN A 218 -1.42 -22.73 -30.28
N LEU A 219 -1.57 -22.07 -29.13
CA LEU A 219 -2.84 -21.57 -28.59
C LEU A 219 -3.25 -20.24 -29.25
N THR A 220 -3.33 -20.27 -30.58
CA THR A 220 -3.52 -19.10 -31.45
C THR A 220 -4.84 -18.36 -31.24
N GLN A 221 -5.86 -19.02 -30.68
CA GLN A 221 -7.16 -18.41 -30.38
C GLN A 221 -7.28 -17.81 -28.98
N VAL A 222 -6.28 -18.00 -28.10
CA VAL A 222 -6.35 -17.49 -26.72
C VAL A 222 -6.30 -15.96 -26.71
N TYR A 223 -7.36 -15.36 -26.18
CA TYR A 223 -7.47 -13.92 -25.97
C TYR A 223 -7.18 -13.52 -24.51
N LEU A 224 -7.36 -14.43 -23.55
CA LEU A 224 -6.99 -14.25 -22.15
C LEU A 224 -6.11 -15.41 -21.68
N LEU A 225 -4.90 -15.07 -21.24
CA LEU A 225 -3.98 -15.99 -20.59
C LEU A 225 -3.53 -15.36 -19.27
N ASP A 226 -3.95 -15.97 -18.16
CA ASP A 226 -3.57 -15.58 -16.81
C ASP A 226 -2.88 -16.74 -16.07
N PHE A 227 -1.58 -16.59 -15.81
CA PHE A 227 -0.79 -17.49 -14.96
C PHE A 227 -0.20 -16.75 -13.75
N SER A 228 -0.80 -15.62 -13.33
CA SER A 228 -0.29 -14.81 -12.23
C SER A 228 -0.31 -15.52 -10.87
N GLN A 229 0.40 -14.97 -9.89
CA GLN A 229 0.44 -15.48 -8.51
C GLN A 229 0.76 -16.98 -8.46
N ASN A 230 1.91 -17.32 -9.04
CA ASN A 230 2.45 -18.68 -9.10
C ASN A 230 3.96 -18.64 -8.85
N ASN A 231 4.65 -19.78 -9.03
CA ASN A 231 6.09 -19.94 -8.84
C ASN A 231 6.79 -20.30 -10.17
N ILE A 232 6.27 -19.78 -11.30
CA ILE A 232 6.78 -20.06 -12.66
C ILE A 232 8.14 -19.36 -12.85
N THR A 233 9.12 -20.09 -13.36
CA THR A 233 10.51 -19.67 -13.55
C THR A 233 10.89 -19.60 -15.03
N GLY A 234 12.16 -19.29 -15.32
CA GLY A 234 12.68 -19.26 -16.70
C GLY A 234 12.54 -17.89 -17.34
N LYS A 235 12.37 -17.86 -18.66
CA LYS A 235 12.32 -16.63 -19.47
C LYS A 235 11.11 -16.65 -20.39
N LEU A 236 10.67 -15.47 -20.85
CA LEU A 236 9.78 -15.37 -22.00
C LEU A 236 10.58 -15.70 -23.27
N ASP A 237 10.28 -16.83 -23.91
CA ASP A 237 10.86 -17.18 -25.21
C ASP A 237 10.15 -16.40 -26.32
N SER A 238 10.91 -15.82 -27.25
CA SER A 238 10.35 -15.00 -28.33
C SER A 238 9.38 -15.77 -29.23
N ARG A 239 9.51 -17.10 -29.34
CA ARG A 239 8.65 -17.96 -30.17
C ARG A 239 7.23 -18.12 -29.60
N LEU A 240 6.96 -17.66 -28.38
CA LEU A 240 5.61 -17.55 -27.84
C LEU A 240 4.80 -16.45 -28.55
N PHE A 241 5.46 -15.48 -29.17
CA PHE A 241 4.85 -14.32 -29.80
C PHE A 241 4.86 -14.43 -31.34
N PRO A 242 3.99 -13.68 -32.04
CA PRO A 242 3.94 -13.72 -33.50
C PRO A 242 5.23 -13.16 -34.13
N ASN A 243 5.62 -13.68 -35.28
CA ASN A 243 6.69 -13.06 -36.08
C ASN A 243 6.13 -11.85 -36.88
N VAL A 244 7.00 -10.86 -37.15
CA VAL A 244 6.73 -9.57 -37.80
C VAL A 244 6.03 -9.71 -39.16
N THR A 245 6.25 -10.83 -39.87
CA THR A 245 5.81 -11.04 -41.27
C THR A 245 4.29 -11.14 -41.49
N GLY A 246 3.47 -10.95 -40.46
CA GLY A 246 2.01 -10.83 -40.55
C GLY A 246 1.24 -12.10 -40.92
N LYS A 247 1.95 -13.16 -41.36
CA LYS A 247 1.45 -14.47 -41.81
C LYS A 247 1.68 -15.60 -40.78
N SER A 248 2.01 -15.26 -39.53
CA SER A 248 2.32 -16.25 -38.49
C SER A 248 1.14 -17.18 -38.23
N LYS A 249 1.35 -18.50 -38.41
CA LYS A 249 0.36 -19.55 -38.05
C LYS A 249 0.50 -20.01 -36.59
N THR A 250 1.49 -19.51 -35.88
CA THR A 250 1.84 -19.81 -34.49
C THR A 250 2.21 -18.54 -33.75
N GLY A 251 2.35 -18.65 -32.42
CA GLY A 251 2.39 -17.55 -31.48
C GLY A 251 0.99 -17.21 -30.95
N LEU A 252 0.94 -16.50 -29.81
CA LEU A 252 -0.30 -16.06 -29.16
C LEU A 252 -0.96 -14.88 -29.92
N ILE A 253 -1.35 -15.10 -31.19
CA ILE A 253 -1.79 -14.06 -32.15
C ILE A 253 -3.08 -13.32 -31.76
N SER A 254 -3.96 -13.93 -30.96
CA SER A 254 -5.27 -13.37 -30.56
C SER A 254 -5.25 -12.69 -29.19
N LEU A 255 -4.10 -12.63 -28.53
CA LEU A 255 -3.96 -12.25 -27.13
C LEU A 255 -4.39 -10.80 -26.88
N LYS A 256 -5.32 -10.62 -25.93
CA LYS A 256 -5.84 -9.33 -25.45
C LYS A 256 -5.40 -9.03 -24.02
N TYR A 257 -5.43 -10.05 -23.16
CA TYR A 257 -5.05 -9.98 -21.76
C TYR A 257 -3.91 -10.98 -21.53
N PHE A 258 -2.71 -10.46 -21.25
CA PHE A 258 -1.54 -11.28 -20.94
C PHE A 258 -1.07 -10.97 -19.53
N ILE A 259 -1.30 -11.92 -18.62
CA ILE A 259 -1.19 -11.69 -17.18
C ILE A 259 -0.27 -12.76 -16.59
N LEU A 260 0.94 -12.34 -16.18
CA LEU A 260 1.99 -13.19 -15.61
C LEU A 260 2.53 -12.61 -14.29
N HIS A 261 1.85 -11.62 -13.72
CA HIS A 261 2.34 -10.90 -12.55
C HIS A 261 2.50 -11.80 -11.30
N ILE A 262 3.43 -11.46 -10.41
CA ILE A 262 3.76 -12.25 -9.20
C ILE A 262 4.16 -13.68 -9.58
N ASN A 263 5.36 -13.81 -10.13
CA ASN A 263 6.01 -15.07 -10.53
C ASN A 263 7.53 -14.94 -10.34
N LYS A 264 8.30 -15.88 -10.90
CA LYS A 264 9.77 -15.92 -10.87
C LYS A 264 10.37 -15.93 -12.28
N LEU A 265 9.67 -15.35 -13.26
CA LEU A 265 10.16 -15.18 -14.63
C LEU A 265 11.26 -14.12 -14.65
N GLY A 266 12.28 -14.30 -15.48
CA GLY A 266 13.35 -13.32 -15.63
C GLY A 266 13.98 -13.28 -17.01
N GLY A 267 15.15 -12.64 -17.08
CA GLY A 267 15.76 -12.26 -18.36
C GLY A 267 15.06 -11.06 -18.98
N ARG A 268 15.34 -10.78 -20.26
CA ARG A 268 14.75 -9.64 -20.97
C ARG A 268 13.31 -9.95 -21.42
N ILE A 269 12.48 -8.92 -21.46
CA ILE A 269 11.21 -8.96 -22.21
C ILE A 269 11.58 -8.99 -23.72
N PRO A 270 11.10 -9.95 -24.53
CA PRO A 270 11.43 -10.01 -25.96
C PRO A 270 10.81 -8.87 -26.78
N GLU A 271 11.46 -8.44 -27.85
CA GLU A 271 10.91 -7.44 -28.80
C GLU A 271 9.68 -7.98 -29.54
N GLU A 272 9.56 -9.30 -29.69
CA GLU A 272 8.43 -9.95 -30.35
C GLU A 272 7.11 -9.79 -29.60
N VAL A 273 7.13 -9.38 -28.32
CA VAL A 273 5.94 -8.93 -27.57
C VAL A 273 5.24 -7.78 -28.32
N GLY A 274 6.01 -6.91 -28.99
CA GLY A 274 5.50 -5.82 -29.82
C GLY A 274 4.80 -6.24 -31.12
N ASN A 275 4.77 -7.53 -31.45
CA ASN A 275 4.08 -8.07 -32.64
C ASN A 275 2.63 -8.51 -32.34
N LEU A 276 2.16 -8.41 -31.09
CA LEU A 276 0.79 -8.70 -30.71
C LEU A 276 -0.18 -7.66 -31.31
N LYS A 277 -1.23 -8.11 -32.00
CA LYS A 277 -2.14 -7.22 -32.75
C LYS A 277 -3.25 -6.57 -31.89
N TYR A 278 -3.70 -7.28 -30.87
CA TYR A 278 -4.88 -6.91 -30.07
C TYR A 278 -4.67 -6.75 -28.54
N PRO A 279 -3.45 -6.60 -28.00
CA PRO A 279 -3.28 -6.55 -26.54
C PRO A 279 -3.91 -5.28 -25.98
N VAL A 280 -4.76 -5.46 -24.98
CA VAL A 280 -5.44 -4.41 -24.21
C VAL A 280 -4.71 -4.19 -22.88
N LEU A 281 -4.19 -5.28 -22.31
CA LEU A 281 -3.52 -5.34 -21.02
C LEU A 281 -2.30 -6.26 -21.08
N LEU A 282 -1.14 -5.73 -20.68
CA LEU A 282 0.11 -6.47 -20.50
C LEU A 282 0.58 -6.31 -19.05
N ALA A 283 0.61 -7.41 -18.30
CA ALA A 283 0.87 -7.41 -16.86
C ALA A 283 1.97 -8.41 -16.49
N LEU A 284 3.19 -7.90 -16.35
CA LEU A 284 4.43 -8.65 -16.09
C LEU A 284 5.08 -8.29 -14.73
N GLY A 285 4.40 -7.49 -13.91
CA GLY A 285 4.94 -6.99 -12.64
C GLY A 285 5.20 -8.07 -11.58
N GLY A 286 6.06 -7.82 -10.59
CA GLY A 286 6.38 -8.79 -9.53
C GLY A 286 7.11 -10.01 -10.09
N ASN A 287 8.18 -9.78 -10.83
CA ASN A 287 9.02 -10.81 -11.47
C ASN A 287 10.50 -10.37 -11.40
N TYR A 288 11.38 -11.09 -12.09
CA TYR A 288 12.83 -10.79 -12.21
C TYR A 288 13.20 -10.37 -13.65
N PHE A 289 12.28 -9.70 -14.38
CA PHE A 289 12.61 -9.20 -15.72
C PHE A 289 13.65 -8.09 -15.65
N CYS A 290 14.66 -8.13 -16.52
CA CYS A 290 15.82 -7.26 -16.48
C CYS A 290 16.17 -6.66 -17.86
N GLY A 291 16.97 -5.59 -17.86
CA GLY A 291 17.33 -4.85 -19.07
C GLY A 291 16.24 -3.84 -19.49
N PRO A 292 16.36 -3.25 -20.70
CA PRO A 292 15.46 -2.20 -21.16
C PRO A 292 14.04 -2.70 -21.43
N VAL A 293 13.08 -1.81 -21.25
CA VAL A 293 11.72 -1.96 -21.77
C VAL A 293 11.82 -1.97 -23.31
N PRO A 294 11.33 -3.01 -24.02
CA PRO A 294 11.42 -3.09 -25.47
C PRO A 294 10.70 -1.92 -26.18
N PRO A 295 11.36 -1.15 -27.05
CA PRO A 295 10.71 -0.06 -27.80
C PRO A 295 9.56 -0.54 -28.70
N SER A 296 9.58 -1.81 -29.12
CA SER A 296 8.51 -2.48 -29.86
C SER A 296 7.16 -2.52 -29.13
N ILE A 297 7.11 -2.38 -27.80
CA ILE A 297 5.85 -2.24 -27.05
C ILE A 297 5.06 -1.00 -27.53
N GLY A 298 5.74 0.03 -28.05
CA GLY A 298 5.10 1.18 -28.69
C GLY A 298 4.34 0.89 -29.99
N ASN A 299 4.44 -0.33 -30.55
CA ASN A 299 3.64 -0.77 -31.70
C ASN A 299 2.24 -1.29 -31.28
N LEU A 300 2.00 -1.51 -29.99
CA LEU A 300 0.81 -2.16 -29.46
C LEU A 300 -0.38 -1.21 -29.38
N SER A 301 -0.91 -0.77 -30.53
CA SER A 301 -1.89 0.31 -30.66
C SER A 301 -3.21 0.16 -29.89
N HIS A 302 -3.57 -1.06 -29.47
CA HIS A 302 -4.74 -1.36 -28.63
C HIS A 302 -4.45 -1.32 -27.11
N LEU A 303 -3.18 -1.17 -26.70
CA LEU A 303 -2.75 -1.31 -25.31
C LEU A 303 -3.20 -0.12 -24.47
N THR A 304 -4.06 -0.40 -23.49
CA THR A 304 -4.59 0.59 -22.53
C THR A 304 -3.96 0.50 -21.15
N THR A 305 -3.37 -0.64 -20.80
CA THR A 305 -2.76 -0.88 -19.48
C THR A 305 -1.44 -1.62 -19.63
N LEU A 306 -0.35 -1.01 -19.16
CA LEU A 306 0.99 -1.60 -19.12
C LEU A 306 1.47 -1.66 -17.66
N GLY A 307 1.65 -2.87 -17.14
CA GLY A 307 2.10 -3.13 -15.77
C GLY A 307 3.43 -3.89 -15.73
N LEU A 308 4.51 -3.19 -15.41
CA LEU A 308 5.89 -3.70 -15.33
C LEU A 308 6.54 -3.49 -13.94
N CYS A 309 5.76 -3.06 -12.96
CA CYS A 309 6.21 -2.76 -11.60
C CYS A 309 6.91 -3.93 -10.89
N GLN A 310 7.78 -3.67 -9.91
CA GLN A 310 8.46 -4.72 -9.13
C GLN A 310 9.22 -5.71 -10.04
N ASN A 311 10.23 -5.21 -10.74
CA ASN A 311 11.14 -5.98 -11.60
C ASN A 311 12.58 -5.41 -11.49
N GLU A 312 13.50 -5.91 -12.31
CA GLU A 312 14.88 -5.42 -12.44
C GLU A 312 15.12 -4.66 -13.77
N LEU A 313 14.07 -4.08 -14.35
CA LEU A 313 14.16 -3.37 -15.63
C LEU A 313 15.04 -2.13 -15.48
N SER A 314 15.83 -1.81 -16.50
CA SER A 314 16.87 -0.78 -16.44
C SER A 314 16.98 0.03 -17.72
N GLY A 315 17.62 1.21 -17.64
CA GLY A 315 17.70 2.14 -18.75
C GLY A 315 16.43 2.97 -18.95
N GLN A 316 16.32 3.62 -20.11
CA GLN A 316 15.30 4.65 -20.36
C GLN A 316 13.92 4.09 -20.71
N ILE A 317 12.88 4.87 -20.41
CA ILE A 317 11.53 4.65 -20.95
C ILE A 317 11.57 4.91 -22.47
N PRO A 318 11.17 3.95 -23.33
CA PRO A 318 11.14 4.18 -24.76
C PRO A 318 10.13 5.27 -25.15
N VAL A 319 10.59 6.28 -25.89
CA VAL A 319 9.77 7.35 -26.48
C VAL A 319 8.58 6.79 -27.29
N SER A 320 8.74 5.60 -27.89
CA SER A 320 7.69 4.91 -28.62
C SER A 320 6.43 4.58 -27.80
N LEU A 321 6.52 4.50 -26.46
CA LEU A 321 5.37 4.30 -25.59
C LEU A 321 4.40 5.50 -25.61
N GLY A 322 4.89 6.71 -25.91
CA GLY A 322 4.05 7.90 -26.08
C GLY A 322 3.13 7.87 -27.32
N LYS A 323 3.32 6.88 -28.21
CA LYS A 323 2.43 6.65 -29.38
C LYS A 323 1.14 5.90 -29.00
N LEU A 324 1.10 5.31 -27.81
CA LEU A 324 0.00 4.47 -27.35
C LEU A 324 -1.17 5.30 -26.79
N LYS A 325 -2.32 4.67 -26.57
CA LYS A 325 -3.47 5.28 -25.88
C LYS A 325 -3.60 4.75 -24.46
N LEU A 326 -2.48 4.74 -23.73
CA LEU A 326 -2.43 4.21 -22.37
C LEU A 326 -3.35 5.01 -21.44
N THR A 327 -4.09 4.26 -20.62
CA THR A 327 -4.88 4.76 -19.50
C THR A 327 -4.15 4.54 -18.17
N ARG A 328 -3.31 3.51 -18.08
CA ARG A 328 -2.58 3.16 -16.86
C ARG A 328 -1.18 2.65 -17.19
N LEU A 329 -0.18 3.27 -16.58
CA LEU A 329 1.23 2.92 -16.73
C LEU A 329 1.86 2.71 -15.35
N PHE A 330 2.29 1.48 -15.07
CA PHE A 330 2.88 1.09 -13.78
C PHE A 330 4.33 0.61 -14.00
N LEU A 331 5.29 1.45 -13.59
CA LEU A 331 6.74 1.22 -13.71
C LEU A 331 7.46 1.21 -12.35
N LEU A 332 6.74 1.40 -11.23
CA LEU A 332 7.34 1.52 -9.90
C LEU A 332 8.21 0.33 -9.50
N ILE A 333 9.22 0.56 -8.66
CA ILE A 333 10.12 -0.46 -8.09
C ILE A 333 10.83 -1.21 -9.23
N ASN A 334 11.75 -0.49 -9.88
CA ASN A 334 12.62 -0.97 -10.96
C ASN A 334 13.98 -0.24 -10.86
N ARG A 335 14.84 -0.41 -11.87
CA ARG A 335 16.14 0.28 -12.01
C ARG A 335 16.16 1.18 -13.26
N LEU A 336 14.99 1.69 -13.67
CA LEU A 336 14.86 2.54 -14.85
C LEU A 336 15.53 3.90 -14.59
N SER A 337 16.06 4.54 -15.63
CA SER A 337 16.91 5.72 -15.50
C SER A 337 16.81 6.69 -16.68
N GLY A 338 17.40 7.87 -16.54
CA GLY A 338 17.26 8.98 -17.51
C GLY A 338 15.94 9.73 -17.32
N SER A 339 15.59 10.57 -18.30
CA SER A 339 14.35 11.33 -18.26
C SER A 339 13.12 10.51 -18.67
N VAL A 340 11.95 10.93 -18.18
CA VAL A 340 10.65 10.45 -18.67
C VAL A 340 10.33 11.24 -19.95
N PRO A 341 10.05 10.59 -21.10
CA PRO A 341 9.75 11.30 -22.34
C PRO A 341 8.50 12.21 -22.24
N ASP A 342 8.55 13.39 -22.84
CA ASP A 342 7.41 14.32 -22.86
C ASP A 342 6.18 13.74 -23.57
N GLU A 343 6.37 12.81 -24.49
CA GLU A 343 5.28 12.08 -25.15
C GLU A 343 4.48 11.20 -24.18
N ILE A 344 5.05 10.79 -23.03
CA ILE A 344 4.29 10.18 -21.93
C ILE A 344 3.42 11.23 -21.22
N GLY A 345 3.92 12.47 -21.10
CA GLY A 345 3.15 13.59 -20.58
C GLY A 345 1.92 13.89 -21.46
N ASN A 346 2.09 13.85 -22.78
CA ASN A 346 1.04 14.16 -23.76
C ASN A 346 -0.06 13.06 -23.89
N LEU A 347 -0.03 12.00 -23.07
CA LEU A 347 -1.02 10.92 -23.08
C LEU A 347 -2.37 11.37 -22.48
N SER A 348 -3.20 12.00 -23.31
CA SER A 348 -4.52 12.56 -22.92
C SER A 348 -5.57 11.57 -22.37
N SER A 349 -5.27 10.27 -22.33
CA SER A 349 -6.13 9.23 -21.74
C SER A 349 -5.62 8.68 -20.41
N LEU A 350 -4.49 9.17 -19.92
CA LEU A 350 -3.83 8.65 -18.72
C LEU A 350 -4.61 8.98 -17.44
N VAL A 351 -4.95 7.94 -16.69
CA VAL A 351 -5.67 7.95 -15.40
C VAL A 351 -4.72 7.62 -14.25
N THR A 352 -3.69 6.82 -14.50
CA THR A 352 -2.71 6.41 -13.49
C THR A 352 -1.31 6.37 -14.07
N LEU A 353 -0.38 7.05 -13.43
CA LEU A 353 1.05 7.02 -13.73
C LEU A 353 1.83 6.73 -12.45
N GLN A 354 2.52 5.59 -12.39
CA GLN A 354 3.35 5.21 -11.23
C GLN A 354 4.80 4.96 -11.68
N LEU A 355 5.69 5.88 -11.30
CA LEU A 355 7.12 5.92 -11.63
C LEU A 355 8.02 5.72 -10.40
N ALA A 356 7.44 5.64 -9.20
CA ALA A 356 8.17 5.69 -7.94
C ALA A 356 9.21 4.56 -7.74
N PHE A 357 10.21 4.77 -6.89
CA PHE A 357 11.31 3.82 -6.63
C PHE A 357 12.02 3.38 -7.92
N ASN A 358 12.67 4.36 -8.57
CA ASN A 358 13.49 4.17 -9.77
C ASN A 358 14.73 5.10 -9.69
N ASN A 359 15.50 5.18 -10.77
CA ASN A 359 16.68 6.04 -10.89
C ASN A 359 16.47 7.11 -11.98
N PHE A 360 15.24 7.61 -12.15
CA PHE A 360 14.92 8.65 -13.12
C PHE A 360 15.57 9.99 -12.75
N THR A 361 15.92 10.78 -13.77
CA THR A 361 16.60 12.08 -13.66
C THR A 361 15.95 13.12 -14.57
N GLY A 362 16.29 14.39 -14.40
CA GLY A 362 15.73 15.48 -15.21
C GLY A 362 14.30 15.84 -14.79
N GLN A 363 13.56 16.53 -15.65
CA GLN A 363 12.25 17.07 -15.30
C GLN A 363 11.12 16.06 -15.44
N LEU A 364 10.05 16.25 -14.64
CA LEU A 364 8.77 15.58 -14.85
C LEU A 364 8.06 16.17 -16.09
N PRO A 365 7.37 15.36 -16.92
CA PRO A 365 6.69 15.85 -18.12
C PRO A 365 5.63 16.90 -17.79
N GLN A 366 5.83 18.13 -18.24
CA GLN A 366 5.05 19.29 -17.80
C GLN A 366 3.55 19.20 -18.17
N GLN A 367 3.21 18.43 -19.21
CA GLN A 367 1.85 18.24 -19.72
C GLN A 367 1.14 16.96 -19.24
N VAL A 368 1.66 16.25 -18.22
CA VAL A 368 1.15 14.95 -17.72
C VAL A 368 -0.34 14.84 -17.42
N CYS A 369 -1.05 15.95 -17.16
CA CYS A 369 -2.52 15.96 -17.05
C CYS A 369 -3.23 16.89 -18.06
N GLN A 370 -2.65 17.15 -19.24
CA GLN A 370 -3.30 17.91 -20.30
C GLN A 370 -4.66 17.29 -20.72
N GLY A 371 -4.80 15.96 -20.60
CA GLY A 371 -6.06 15.25 -20.85
C GLY A 371 -7.14 15.38 -19.77
N GLY A 372 -6.83 15.97 -18.61
CA GLY A 372 -7.80 16.18 -17.52
C GLY A 372 -8.38 14.89 -16.89
N LYS A 373 -7.65 13.77 -16.98
CA LYS A 373 -8.10 12.44 -16.52
C LYS A 373 -7.21 11.79 -15.44
N LEU A 374 -6.06 12.38 -15.14
CA LEU A 374 -5.10 11.79 -14.20
C LEU A 374 -5.69 11.84 -12.78
N VAL A 375 -5.77 10.68 -12.13
CA VAL A 375 -6.32 10.52 -10.77
C VAL A 375 -5.21 10.24 -9.76
N ASN A 376 -4.30 9.33 -10.12
CA ASN A 376 -3.20 8.89 -9.27
C ASN A 376 -1.86 9.15 -9.99
N PHE A 377 -1.02 10.00 -9.40
CA PHE A 377 0.32 10.29 -9.90
C PHE A 377 1.35 10.08 -8.79
N THR A 378 2.32 9.19 -9.02
CA THR A 378 3.44 8.99 -8.09
C THR A 378 4.76 8.88 -8.83
N ALA A 379 5.74 9.68 -8.40
CA ALA A 379 7.09 9.73 -8.94
C ALA A 379 8.16 9.75 -7.83
N ALA A 380 7.76 9.40 -6.60
CA ALA A 380 8.57 9.40 -5.40
C ALA A 380 9.84 8.53 -5.48
N PHE A 381 10.83 8.77 -4.62
CA PHE A 381 12.07 8.00 -4.55
C PHE A 381 12.76 7.88 -5.92
N ASN A 382 13.16 9.03 -6.46
CA ASN A 382 13.85 9.20 -7.73
C ASN A 382 14.83 10.40 -7.63
N PHE A 383 15.40 10.85 -8.75
CA PHE A 383 16.28 12.02 -8.83
C PHE A 383 15.70 13.08 -9.80
N PHE A 384 14.37 13.25 -9.79
CA PHE A 384 13.71 14.27 -10.62
C PHE A 384 14.08 15.68 -10.14
N THR A 385 14.31 16.59 -11.08
CA THR A 385 14.67 18.00 -10.87
C THR A 385 13.66 18.94 -11.52
N GLY A 386 13.71 20.23 -11.18
CA GLY A 386 12.84 21.25 -11.79
C GLY A 386 11.42 21.29 -11.19
N PRO A 387 10.51 22.08 -11.80
CA PRO A 387 9.18 22.32 -11.24
C PRO A 387 8.24 21.12 -11.36
N ILE A 388 7.23 21.10 -10.49
CA ILE A 388 6.14 20.13 -10.57
C ILE A 388 5.34 20.41 -11.86
N PRO A 389 4.80 19.40 -12.56
CA PRO A 389 4.18 19.63 -13.87
C PRO A 389 3.03 20.66 -13.86
N VAL A 390 3.20 21.77 -14.59
CA VAL A 390 2.22 22.88 -14.66
C VAL A 390 0.80 22.44 -15.05
N SER A 391 0.66 21.34 -15.83
CA SER A 391 -0.66 20.79 -16.18
C SER A 391 -1.42 20.20 -14.99
N LEU A 392 -0.76 19.88 -13.87
CA LEU A 392 -1.46 19.47 -12.65
C LEU A 392 -2.40 20.58 -12.18
N LYS A 393 -2.07 21.87 -12.37
CA LYS A 393 -2.86 23.03 -11.92
C LYS A 393 -4.35 22.92 -12.25
N ASN A 394 -4.66 22.44 -13.45
CA ASN A 394 -6.03 22.33 -13.97
C ASN A 394 -6.61 20.89 -13.87
N CYS A 395 -5.86 19.95 -13.30
CA CYS A 395 -6.17 18.52 -13.25
C CYS A 395 -7.20 18.18 -12.14
N ARG A 396 -8.46 18.62 -12.32
CA ARG A 396 -9.54 18.46 -11.32
C ARG A 396 -9.84 17.02 -10.91
N THR A 397 -9.34 16.04 -11.63
CA THR A 397 -9.48 14.60 -11.35
C THR A 397 -8.48 14.05 -10.33
N LEU A 398 -7.42 14.79 -9.98
CA LEU A 398 -6.42 14.31 -9.01
C LEU A 398 -7.07 13.95 -7.67
N TYR A 399 -6.67 12.78 -7.17
CA TYR A 399 -7.06 12.23 -5.89
C TYR A 399 -5.85 12.08 -4.94
N ARG A 400 -4.72 11.57 -5.47
CA ARG A 400 -3.47 11.37 -4.73
C ARG A 400 -2.25 11.74 -5.57
N VAL A 401 -1.36 12.55 -4.99
CA VAL A 401 -0.06 12.94 -5.55
C VAL A 401 1.05 12.56 -4.56
N ARG A 402 2.11 11.91 -5.03
CA ARG A 402 3.27 11.48 -4.23
C ARG A 402 4.58 11.70 -4.99
N LEU A 403 5.32 12.74 -4.62
CA LEU A 403 6.57 13.17 -5.29
C LEU A 403 7.76 13.21 -4.31
N GLU A 404 7.63 12.58 -3.15
CA GLU A 404 8.61 12.60 -2.07
C GLU A 404 9.97 11.99 -2.46
N HIS A 405 11.04 12.35 -1.75
CA HIS A 405 12.41 11.90 -2.03
C HIS A 405 12.83 12.11 -3.49
N ASN A 406 12.95 13.40 -3.88
CA ASN A 406 13.40 13.86 -5.19
C ASN A 406 14.24 15.15 -5.03
N GLN A 407 14.53 15.83 -6.14
CA GLN A 407 15.25 17.11 -6.20
C GLN A 407 14.39 18.19 -6.88
N LEU A 408 13.07 18.11 -6.70
CA LEU A 408 12.13 19.05 -7.31
C LEU A 408 12.34 20.45 -6.73
N THR A 409 12.12 21.45 -7.58
CA THR A 409 12.26 22.89 -7.30
C THR A 409 10.98 23.62 -7.72
N GLY A 410 10.98 24.96 -7.75
CA GLY A 410 9.83 25.76 -8.22
C GLY A 410 8.80 26.06 -7.12
N TYR A 411 7.67 26.67 -7.52
CA TYR A 411 6.63 27.15 -6.63
C TYR A 411 5.26 26.54 -6.98
N ILE A 412 4.67 25.82 -6.03
CA ILE A 412 3.40 25.08 -6.16
C ILE A 412 2.17 25.95 -6.43
N ASP A 413 2.22 27.26 -6.16
CA ASP A 413 1.15 28.22 -6.48
C ASP A 413 0.96 28.37 -8.00
N GLN A 414 2.02 28.13 -8.77
CA GLN A 414 1.99 28.08 -10.23
C GLN A 414 1.53 26.70 -10.73
N ASP A 415 1.89 25.63 -10.02
CA ASP A 415 1.72 24.23 -10.48
C ASP A 415 0.43 23.55 -9.98
N PHE A 416 -0.23 24.09 -8.95
CA PHE A 416 -1.45 23.54 -8.35
C PHE A 416 -2.62 24.56 -8.35
N GLY A 417 -3.85 24.04 -8.42
CA GLY A 417 -5.09 24.83 -8.45
C GLY A 417 -6.15 24.35 -7.46
N VAL A 418 -7.41 24.76 -7.67
CA VAL A 418 -8.52 24.36 -6.78
C VAL A 418 -9.03 22.97 -7.16
N TYR A 419 -8.61 21.95 -6.42
CA TYR A 419 -9.04 20.56 -6.66
C TYR A 419 -10.28 20.18 -5.85
N PRO A 420 -11.34 19.68 -6.50
CA PRO A 420 -12.51 19.19 -5.79
C PRO A 420 -12.30 17.78 -5.20
N ASN A 421 -11.24 17.04 -5.54
CA ASN A 421 -11.08 15.62 -5.17
C ASN A 421 -9.72 15.25 -4.55
N LEU A 422 -8.76 16.18 -4.47
CA LEU A 422 -7.41 15.91 -3.97
C LEU A 422 -7.44 15.86 -2.44
N THR A 423 -7.15 14.69 -1.87
CA THR A 423 -7.22 14.44 -0.41
C THR A 423 -5.87 14.09 0.21
N TYR A 424 -4.87 13.73 -0.59
CA TYR A 424 -3.55 13.30 -0.13
C TYR A 424 -2.44 13.92 -0.99
N ILE A 425 -1.51 14.63 -0.33
CA ILE A 425 -0.25 15.11 -0.90
C ILE A 425 0.90 14.68 0.01
N ASP A 426 1.95 14.14 -0.61
CA ASP A 426 3.28 13.98 -0.01
C ASP A 426 4.32 14.55 -0.97
N LEU A 427 5.07 15.55 -0.48
CA LEU A 427 6.15 16.25 -1.18
C LEU A 427 7.45 16.26 -0.33
N SER A 428 7.54 15.41 0.69
CA SER A 428 8.68 15.39 1.61
C SER A 428 10.02 15.12 0.91
N TYR A 429 11.13 15.56 1.50
CA TYR A 429 12.48 15.34 0.97
C TYR A 429 12.67 15.85 -0.48
N ASN A 430 12.39 17.14 -0.71
CA ASN A 430 12.63 17.85 -1.97
C ASN A 430 13.42 19.16 -1.75
N SER A 431 13.74 19.88 -2.82
CA SER A 431 14.62 21.06 -2.80
C SER A 431 13.93 22.31 -3.38
N GLY A 432 12.80 22.71 -2.79
CA GLY A 432 12.04 23.90 -3.20
C GLY A 432 11.29 24.57 -2.05
N GLU A 433 10.68 25.72 -2.35
CA GLU A 433 9.79 26.45 -1.45
C GLU A 433 8.34 26.07 -1.76
N ILE A 434 7.63 25.55 -0.74
CA ILE A 434 6.18 25.29 -0.81
C ILE A 434 5.48 26.61 -0.42
N PRO A 435 4.72 27.25 -1.33
CA PRO A 435 4.10 28.54 -1.14
C PRO A 435 2.76 28.44 -0.41
N LYS A 436 2.33 29.59 0.09
CA LYS A 436 1.12 29.82 0.88
C LYS A 436 -0.19 29.37 0.20
N GLU A 437 -0.27 29.36 -1.13
CA GLU A 437 -1.49 29.01 -1.86
C GLU A 437 -1.96 27.56 -1.64
N ILE A 438 -1.15 26.71 -1.00
CA ILE A 438 -1.54 25.36 -0.55
C ILE A 438 -2.78 25.34 0.36
N VAL A 439 -3.15 26.45 1.01
CA VAL A 439 -4.41 26.56 1.80
C VAL A 439 -5.68 26.58 0.95
N GLN A 440 -5.58 26.77 -0.36
CA GLN A 440 -6.73 26.70 -1.27
C GLN A 440 -7.25 25.27 -1.44
N LEU A 441 -6.51 24.26 -0.94
CA LEU A 441 -6.82 22.83 -1.01
C LEU A 441 -7.88 22.39 0.00
N SER A 442 -9.05 23.04 -0.02
CA SER A 442 -10.17 22.91 0.93
C SER A 442 -10.79 21.50 1.13
N LYS A 443 -10.30 20.47 0.44
CA LYS A 443 -10.65 19.06 0.67
C LYS A 443 -9.48 18.17 1.11
N MET A 444 -8.31 18.74 1.39
CA MET A 444 -7.16 17.99 1.86
C MET A 444 -7.47 17.25 3.16
N GLY A 445 -7.11 15.97 3.23
CA GLY A 445 -7.17 15.15 4.43
C GLY A 445 -5.78 14.81 4.98
N PHE A 446 -4.77 14.69 4.11
CA PHE A 446 -3.39 14.38 4.48
C PHE A 446 -2.40 15.27 3.73
N LEU A 447 -1.52 15.95 4.45
CA LEU A 447 -0.49 16.83 3.91
C LEU A 447 0.86 16.58 4.59
N GLU A 448 1.81 16.04 3.83
CA GLU A 448 3.19 15.76 4.26
C GLU A 448 4.18 16.61 3.44
N LEU A 449 4.97 17.43 4.14
CA LEU A 449 5.88 18.42 3.56
C LEU A 449 7.28 18.42 4.23
N SER A 450 7.61 17.40 5.00
CA SER A 450 8.84 17.36 5.80
C SER A 450 10.14 17.36 4.97
N SER A 451 11.25 17.77 5.59
CA SER A 451 12.59 17.75 4.97
C SER A 451 12.69 18.54 3.65
N ASN A 452 12.08 19.72 3.61
CA ASN A 452 12.11 20.67 2.49
C ASN A 452 12.86 21.96 2.89
N GLN A 453 12.97 22.94 1.98
CA GLN A 453 13.65 24.22 2.26
C GLN A 453 12.70 25.34 2.75
N LEU A 454 11.53 24.97 3.27
CA LEU A 454 10.42 25.87 3.57
C LEU A 454 10.79 27.00 4.51
N CYS A 455 10.65 28.24 4.05
CA CYS A 455 10.94 29.46 4.78
C CYS A 455 9.81 30.48 4.61
N GLY A 456 9.73 31.45 5.54
CA GLY A 456 8.71 32.51 5.51
C GLY A 456 7.33 32.08 6.02
N GLU A 457 6.34 32.95 5.79
CA GLU A 457 4.95 32.85 6.27
C GLU A 457 4.18 31.65 5.67
N ILE A 458 4.54 30.42 6.07
CA ILE A 458 3.75 29.21 5.82
C ILE A 458 2.57 29.11 6.81
N LEU A 459 1.87 30.26 6.88
CA LEU A 459 0.43 30.41 7.06
C LEU A 459 -0.11 30.59 8.49
N ALA A 460 -0.36 31.85 8.83
CA ALA A 460 -1.50 32.22 9.69
C ALA A 460 -2.84 31.67 9.15
N GLU A 461 -2.91 31.33 7.86
CA GLU A 461 -4.10 30.81 7.20
C GLU A 461 -4.18 29.27 7.08
N ILE A 462 -3.27 28.46 7.66
CA ILE A 462 -3.30 27.00 7.45
C ILE A 462 -4.60 26.38 7.98
N GLY A 463 -5.18 26.98 9.03
CA GLY A 463 -6.51 26.70 9.55
C GLY A 463 -7.67 26.79 8.52
N LYS A 464 -7.47 27.39 7.34
CA LYS A 464 -8.44 27.30 6.23
C LYS A 464 -8.59 25.86 5.71
N LEU A 465 -7.58 25.00 5.90
CA LEU A 465 -7.63 23.55 5.64
C LEU A 465 -8.44 22.81 6.71
N SER A 466 -9.64 23.28 7.02
CA SER A 466 -10.55 22.77 8.07
C SER A 466 -10.99 21.30 7.92
N LYS A 467 -10.59 20.60 6.85
CA LYS A 467 -10.83 19.16 6.63
C LYS A 467 -9.57 18.29 6.80
N LEU A 468 -8.43 18.91 7.08
CA LEU A 468 -7.16 18.23 7.24
C LEU A 468 -7.20 17.34 8.48
N LEU A 469 -6.88 16.06 8.30
CA LEU A 469 -6.78 15.06 9.36
C LEU A 469 -5.32 14.89 9.80
N LYS A 470 -4.37 14.85 8.85
CA LYS A 470 -2.95 14.66 9.14
C LYS A 470 -2.10 15.73 8.46
N LEU A 471 -1.22 16.36 9.23
CA LEU A 471 -0.28 17.42 8.81
C LEU A 471 1.10 17.11 9.37
N ILE A 472 2.12 16.98 8.51
CA ILE A 472 3.51 16.77 8.93
C ILE A 472 4.41 17.80 8.24
N LEU A 473 5.19 18.52 9.05
CA LEU A 473 5.98 19.70 8.65
C LEU A 473 7.45 19.65 9.13
N LYS A 474 7.89 18.50 9.64
CA LYS A 474 9.20 18.24 10.24
C LYS A 474 10.39 18.67 9.37
N ASP A 475 11.52 19.05 9.97
CA ASP A 475 12.79 19.30 9.26
C ASP A 475 12.68 20.39 8.15
N ASN A 476 12.09 21.53 8.49
CA ASN A 476 11.89 22.72 7.64
C ASN A 476 12.41 24.00 8.34
N LYS A 477 12.43 25.17 7.66
CA LYS A 477 12.88 26.47 8.20
C LYS A 477 11.70 27.42 8.53
N LEU A 478 10.68 26.92 9.23
CA LEU A 478 9.40 27.62 9.43
C LEU A 478 9.49 28.79 10.44
N SER A 479 8.68 29.83 10.22
CA SER A 479 8.54 30.96 11.16
C SER A 479 7.49 30.70 12.26
N VAL A 480 7.45 31.58 13.26
CA VAL A 480 6.53 31.50 14.40
C VAL A 480 5.07 31.72 13.99
N GLU A 481 4.81 32.49 12.93
CA GLU A 481 3.44 32.78 12.45
C GLU A 481 2.67 31.52 12.03
N VAL A 482 3.36 30.44 11.69
CA VAL A 482 2.76 29.14 11.32
C VAL A 482 1.93 28.55 12.46
N LEU A 483 2.41 28.66 13.72
CA LEU A 483 1.73 28.08 14.88
C LEU A 483 0.36 28.73 15.15
N ALA A 484 0.21 30.02 14.83
CA ALA A 484 -1.05 30.73 15.02
C ALA A 484 -2.17 30.22 14.11
N GLY A 485 -1.82 29.73 12.90
CA GLY A 485 -2.78 29.17 11.96
C GLY A 485 -3.25 27.75 12.28
N ILE A 486 -2.47 26.98 13.07
CA ILE A 486 -2.78 25.57 13.40
C ILE A 486 -4.10 25.44 14.17
N GLY A 487 -4.45 26.41 15.04
CA GLY A 487 -5.70 26.38 15.82
C GLY A 487 -6.99 26.32 14.98
N GLY A 488 -6.95 26.73 13.69
CA GLY A 488 -8.10 26.58 12.80
C GLY A 488 -8.31 25.16 12.25
N LEU A 489 -7.36 24.23 12.46
CA LEU A 489 -7.40 22.85 11.98
C LEU A 489 -8.28 21.95 12.87
N SER A 490 -9.53 22.35 13.10
CA SER A 490 -10.51 21.70 14.01
C SER A 490 -10.86 20.22 13.72
N ASN A 491 -10.37 19.64 12.62
CA ASN A 491 -10.52 18.22 12.29
C ASN A 491 -9.21 17.43 12.30
N LEU A 492 -8.10 18.03 12.74
CA LEU A 492 -6.81 17.36 12.80
C LEU A 492 -6.87 16.19 13.79
N ASP A 493 -6.67 14.99 13.25
CA ASP A 493 -6.66 13.68 13.89
C ASP A 493 -5.32 13.03 13.49
N SER A 494 -4.25 13.61 14.04
CA SER A 494 -2.86 13.30 13.69
C SER A 494 -2.10 12.80 14.91
N HIS A 495 -1.48 11.63 14.79
CA HIS A 495 -0.64 11.02 15.81
C HIS A 495 0.77 11.65 15.94
N ASP A 496 1.08 12.71 15.20
CA ASP A 496 2.32 13.50 15.38
C ASP A 496 2.15 14.90 14.75
N LEU A 497 2.64 15.93 15.44
CA LEU A 497 2.74 17.33 14.98
C LEU A 497 4.20 17.84 15.08
N SER A 498 5.18 16.96 14.83
CA SER A 498 6.60 17.30 14.96
C SER A 498 7.07 18.38 13.97
N ILE A 499 7.46 19.52 14.53
CA ILE A 499 8.10 20.65 13.82
C ILE A 499 9.49 20.86 14.42
N LYS A 500 10.45 21.35 13.64
CA LYS A 500 11.79 21.75 14.13
C LYS A 500 12.13 23.19 13.72
N MET A 501 13.03 23.82 14.47
CA MET A 501 13.49 25.22 14.34
C MET A 501 12.49 26.34 14.70
N LEU A 502 11.36 26.06 15.34
CA LEU A 502 10.44 27.10 15.83
C LEU A 502 11.06 27.94 16.95
N GLY A 503 11.00 29.27 16.83
CA GLY A 503 11.26 30.19 17.93
C GLY A 503 9.96 30.76 18.53
N GLY A 504 10.08 31.61 19.55
CA GLY A 504 8.94 32.38 20.09
C GLY A 504 7.98 31.57 20.98
N PRO A 505 6.88 32.18 21.46
CA PRO A 505 5.96 31.55 22.39
C PRO A 505 4.99 30.58 21.72
N ILE A 506 4.59 29.54 22.46
CA ILE A 506 3.51 28.64 22.06
C ILE A 506 2.19 29.44 22.07
N PRO A 507 1.43 29.51 20.94
CA PRO A 507 0.19 30.27 20.89
C PRO A 507 -0.93 29.56 21.63
N HIS A 508 -1.81 30.35 22.25
CA HIS A 508 -2.94 29.82 23.05
C HIS A 508 -3.99 29.09 22.20
N GLN A 509 -4.10 29.43 20.92
CA GLN A 509 -5.00 28.80 19.94
C GLN A 509 -4.69 27.32 19.69
N ILE A 510 -3.54 26.80 20.15
CA ILE A 510 -3.27 25.36 20.12
C ILE A 510 -4.31 24.55 20.89
N GLY A 511 -4.95 25.16 21.92
CA GLY A 511 -6.04 24.55 22.68
C GLY A 511 -7.35 24.36 21.91
N ASP A 512 -7.48 24.92 20.70
CA ASP A 512 -8.66 24.73 19.85
C ASP A 512 -8.64 23.38 19.10
N CYS A 513 -7.49 22.70 19.07
CA CYS A 513 -7.27 21.41 18.43
C CYS A 513 -7.77 20.20 19.26
N TRP A 514 -8.97 20.29 19.87
CA TRP A 514 -9.48 19.36 20.89
C TRP A 514 -9.52 17.85 20.55
N LYS A 515 -9.33 17.46 19.28
CA LYS A 515 -9.20 16.07 18.80
C LYS A 515 -7.77 15.51 18.83
N LEU A 516 -6.78 16.36 19.04
CA LEU A 516 -5.37 16.00 18.90
C LEU A 516 -4.97 14.95 19.95
N GLN A 517 -4.41 13.83 19.49
CA GLN A 517 -3.97 12.71 20.33
C GLN A 517 -2.48 12.78 20.70
N SER A 518 -1.65 13.43 19.88
CA SER A 518 -0.22 13.57 20.16
C SER A 518 0.28 14.95 19.73
N LEU A 519 1.06 15.60 20.60
CA LEU A 519 1.67 16.90 20.38
C LEU A 519 3.16 16.87 20.76
N SER A 520 4.04 16.72 19.78
CA SER A 520 5.48 16.86 19.95
C SER A 520 5.97 18.18 19.33
N LEU A 521 6.39 19.12 20.18
CA LEU A 521 7.09 20.34 19.81
C LEU A 521 8.54 20.34 20.31
N SER A 522 9.12 19.15 20.57
CA SER A 522 10.45 19.04 21.17
C SER A 522 11.59 19.38 20.20
N LYS A 523 12.73 19.77 20.78
CA LYS A 523 13.97 20.15 20.05
C LYS A 523 13.75 21.37 19.14
N ASN A 524 13.17 22.41 19.72
CA ASN A 524 12.93 23.71 19.09
C ASN A 524 13.61 24.84 19.90
N TYR A 525 13.37 26.09 19.53
CA TYR A 525 13.81 27.30 20.22
C TYR A 525 12.62 28.04 20.86
N LEU A 526 11.53 27.32 21.20
CA LEU A 526 10.32 27.92 21.77
C LEU A 526 10.63 28.56 23.12
N ASN A 527 10.04 29.72 23.39
CA ASN A 527 10.28 30.51 24.60
C ASN A 527 8.96 30.98 25.23
N GLY A 528 9.02 31.87 26.23
CA GLY A 528 7.81 32.30 26.93
C GLY A 528 7.16 31.16 27.72
N ILE A 529 5.86 31.30 28.02
CA ILE A 529 5.14 30.36 28.89
C ILE A 529 4.43 29.25 28.10
N ILE A 530 4.19 28.11 28.77
CA ILE A 530 3.23 27.10 28.32
C ILE A 530 1.81 27.69 28.49
N PRO A 531 0.98 27.82 27.43
CA PRO A 531 -0.36 28.37 27.55
C PRO A 531 -1.31 27.39 28.26
N TYR A 532 -2.13 27.90 29.19
CA TYR A 532 -3.07 27.07 29.96
C TYR A 532 -4.13 26.40 29.08
N GLN A 533 -4.40 26.95 27.90
CA GLN A 533 -5.33 26.42 26.91
C GLN A 533 -4.94 25.06 26.35
N ILE A 534 -3.68 24.61 26.51
CA ILE A 534 -3.31 23.20 26.22
C ILE A 534 -4.20 22.23 27.02
N GLY A 535 -4.66 22.59 28.23
CA GLY A 535 -5.61 21.80 29.02
C GLY A 535 -7.00 21.57 28.38
N ASN A 536 -7.30 22.21 27.24
CA ASN A 536 -8.51 21.95 26.46
C ASN A 536 -8.40 20.68 25.57
N LEU A 537 -7.19 20.16 25.36
CA LEU A 537 -6.89 19.04 24.45
C LEU A 537 -7.25 17.68 25.05
N ARG A 538 -8.53 17.46 25.37
CA ARG A 538 -8.96 16.32 26.20
C ARG A 538 -8.63 14.93 25.62
N ALA A 539 -8.48 14.80 24.30
CA ALA A 539 -8.11 13.56 23.63
C ALA A 539 -6.58 13.30 23.59
N LEU A 540 -5.75 14.21 24.15
CA LEU A 540 -4.30 14.17 24.06
C LEU A 540 -3.73 13.07 24.96
N GLN A 541 -3.01 12.13 24.35
CA GLN A 541 -2.31 11.00 24.96
C GLN A 541 -0.81 11.29 25.15
N ASP A 542 -0.18 11.97 24.18
CA ASP A 542 1.24 12.35 24.23
C ASP A 542 1.43 13.88 24.21
N LEU A 543 2.23 14.41 25.13
CA LEU A 543 2.69 15.80 25.13
C LEU A 543 4.20 15.89 25.36
N ASP A 544 4.96 16.22 24.31
CA ASP A 544 6.42 16.39 24.36
C ASP A 544 6.83 17.81 23.95
N LEU A 545 7.19 18.63 24.93
CA LEU A 545 7.70 20.00 24.74
C LEU A 545 9.20 20.10 25.08
N SER A 546 9.90 18.96 25.20
CA SER A 546 11.28 18.92 25.69
C SER A 546 12.32 19.58 24.79
N PHE A 547 13.50 19.92 25.32
CA PHE A 547 14.58 20.58 24.57
C PHE A 547 14.11 21.87 23.88
N ASN A 548 13.71 22.84 24.70
CA ASN A 548 13.25 24.17 24.31
C ASN A 548 13.80 25.22 25.30
N SER A 549 13.34 26.47 25.20
CA SER A 549 13.66 27.58 26.11
C SER A 549 12.41 28.10 26.84
N LEU A 550 11.42 27.25 27.09
CA LEU A 550 10.16 27.59 27.76
C LEU A 550 10.41 27.96 29.21
N MET A 551 9.71 28.96 29.74
CA MET A 551 9.91 29.55 31.06
C MET A 551 8.58 29.75 31.80
N GLY A 552 8.65 30.10 33.08
CA GLY A 552 7.47 30.23 33.93
C GLY A 552 7.00 28.89 34.50
N GLY A 553 5.88 28.93 35.21
CA GLY A 553 5.29 27.75 35.86
C GLY A 553 4.57 26.81 34.89
N ILE A 554 4.55 25.53 35.24
CA ILE A 554 3.72 24.52 34.56
C ILE A 554 2.24 24.85 34.83
N PRO A 555 1.37 25.00 33.81
CA PRO A 555 -0.03 25.36 34.05
C PRO A 555 -0.81 24.24 34.76
N PRO A 556 -1.53 24.53 35.87
CA PRO A 556 -2.37 23.53 36.55
C PRO A 556 -3.45 22.92 35.65
N GLN A 557 -3.85 23.62 34.59
CA GLN A 557 -4.82 23.17 33.60
C GLN A 557 -4.35 21.94 32.80
N LEU A 558 -3.05 21.63 32.75
CA LEU A 558 -2.57 20.37 32.16
C LEU A 558 -3.14 19.14 32.88
N GLY A 559 -3.46 19.24 34.17
CA GLY A 559 -4.17 18.19 34.92
C GLY A 559 -5.64 17.99 34.50
N SER A 560 -6.14 18.74 33.52
CA SER A 560 -7.48 18.51 32.92
C SER A 560 -7.46 17.57 31.71
N LEU A 561 -6.27 17.11 31.29
CA LEU A 561 -6.07 16.19 30.18
C LEU A 561 -6.35 14.75 30.64
N SER A 562 -7.60 14.30 30.47
CA SER A 562 -8.10 13.02 30.99
C SER A 562 -7.46 11.78 30.37
N ASP A 563 -6.90 11.92 29.17
CA ASP A 563 -6.44 10.82 28.33
C ASP A 563 -4.89 10.81 28.23
N LEU A 564 -4.19 11.73 28.89
CA LEU A 564 -2.74 11.92 28.75
C LEU A 564 -1.95 10.81 29.43
N GLU A 565 -1.20 10.04 28.65
CA GLU A 565 -0.35 8.93 29.07
C GLU A 565 1.13 9.34 29.23
N TYR A 566 1.64 10.23 28.37
CA TYR A 566 3.05 10.63 28.35
C TYR A 566 3.22 12.16 28.38
N LEU A 567 3.98 12.68 29.37
CA LEU A 567 4.28 14.10 29.51
C LEU A 567 5.80 14.35 29.62
N ASN A 568 6.41 14.98 28.62
CA ASN A 568 7.82 15.33 28.63
C ASN A 568 8.02 16.85 28.47
N LEU A 569 8.46 17.51 29.54
CA LEU A 569 8.80 18.94 29.60
C LEU A 569 10.30 19.18 29.86
N SER A 570 11.12 18.12 29.79
CA SER A 570 12.54 18.18 30.17
C SER A 570 13.38 19.12 29.30
N ASN A 571 14.52 19.57 29.81
CA ASN A 571 15.46 20.44 29.09
C ASN A 571 14.78 21.75 28.64
N ASN A 572 14.34 22.54 29.62
CA ASN A 572 13.69 23.84 29.46
C ASN A 572 14.12 24.79 30.60
N ASN A 573 13.53 25.99 30.67
CA ASN A 573 13.76 26.99 31.70
C ASN A 573 12.58 27.14 32.68
N LEU A 574 11.68 26.14 32.78
CA LEU A 574 10.47 26.18 33.61
C LEU A 574 10.81 26.33 35.09
N ASN A 575 9.99 27.06 35.86
CA ASN A 575 10.27 27.40 37.25
C ASN A 575 9.04 27.30 38.18
N GLY A 576 9.26 27.47 39.48
CA GLY A 576 8.22 27.33 40.49
C GLY A 576 7.84 25.87 40.78
N SER A 577 6.71 25.67 41.45
CA SER A 577 6.24 24.37 41.92
C SER A 577 5.50 23.56 40.86
N ILE A 578 5.65 22.24 40.90
CA ILE A 578 4.87 21.29 40.10
C ILE A 578 3.39 21.31 40.58
N PRO A 579 2.40 21.52 39.71
CA PRO A 579 0.99 21.57 40.11
C PRO A 579 0.47 20.25 40.68
N THR A 580 -0.28 20.31 41.79
CA THR A 580 -0.92 19.14 42.41
C THR A 580 -1.93 18.44 41.51
N SER A 581 -2.49 19.14 40.54
CA SER A 581 -3.37 18.56 39.51
C SER A 581 -2.67 17.51 38.64
N LEU A 582 -1.35 17.57 38.46
CA LEU A 582 -0.60 16.52 37.75
C LEU A 582 -0.51 15.21 38.55
N GLY A 583 -0.38 15.30 39.88
CA GLY A 583 -0.35 14.13 40.75
C GLY A 583 -1.69 13.37 40.77
N SER A 584 -2.78 14.06 40.45
CA SER A 584 -4.13 13.52 40.36
C SER A 584 -4.46 12.84 39.02
N MET A 585 -3.55 12.84 38.03
CA MET A 585 -3.81 12.29 36.70
C MET A 585 -3.77 10.76 36.69
N VAL A 586 -4.94 10.13 36.48
CA VAL A 586 -5.12 8.66 36.49
C VAL A 586 -4.78 8.02 35.13
N SER A 587 -4.65 8.81 34.06
CA SER A 587 -4.14 8.36 32.76
C SER A 587 -2.62 8.27 32.71
N LEU A 588 -1.92 9.18 33.40
CA LEU A 588 -0.48 9.41 33.20
C LEU A 588 0.35 8.17 33.57
N ILE A 589 1.14 7.70 32.60
CA ILE A 589 2.04 6.53 32.67
C ILE A 589 3.48 6.98 32.84
N SER A 590 3.89 8.04 32.15
CA SER A 590 5.26 8.57 32.17
C SER A 590 5.28 10.09 32.28
N ILE A 591 6.18 10.60 33.12
CA ILE A 591 6.45 12.03 33.25
C ILE A 591 7.96 12.27 33.23
N ASN A 592 8.42 13.32 32.54
CA ASN A 592 9.81 13.78 32.57
C ASN A 592 9.88 15.31 32.63
N LEU A 593 10.38 15.83 33.76
CA LEU A 593 10.52 17.25 34.08
C LEU A 593 11.99 17.65 34.28
N SER A 594 12.93 16.74 34.01
CA SER A 594 14.35 16.91 34.29
C SER A 594 14.98 18.09 33.57
N ASN A 595 16.08 18.62 34.11
CA ASN A 595 16.84 19.73 33.50
C ASN A 595 15.95 20.98 33.29
N ASN A 596 15.48 21.54 34.41
CA ASN A 596 14.62 22.73 34.51
C ASN A 596 14.99 23.53 35.78
N ASN A 597 14.25 24.59 36.12
CA ASN A 597 14.43 25.40 37.33
C ASN A 597 13.29 25.21 38.35
N LEU A 598 12.66 24.03 38.41
CA LEU A 598 11.54 23.76 39.32
C LEU A 598 12.00 23.67 40.79
N GLU A 599 11.10 24.00 41.71
CA GLU A 599 11.37 24.11 43.14
C GLU A 599 10.16 23.71 44.01
N GLY A 600 10.41 23.26 45.24
CA GLY A 600 9.37 22.89 46.21
C GLY A 600 9.02 21.40 46.23
N PRO A 601 8.02 21.01 47.03
CA PRO A 601 7.67 19.61 47.23
C PRO A 601 7.02 18.98 45.99
N LEU A 602 7.36 17.71 45.73
CA LEU A 602 6.67 16.86 44.77
C LEU A 602 5.22 16.64 45.21
N PRO A 603 4.22 16.76 44.31
CA PRO A 603 2.84 16.45 44.64
C PRO A 603 2.63 14.99 45.03
N GLU A 604 1.68 14.77 45.95
CA GLU A 604 1.13 13.43 46.16
C GLU A 604 0.46 12.93 44.86
N GLY A 605 0.83 11.73 44.44
CA GLY A 605 0.32 11.12 43.21
C GLY A 605 1.14 9.91 42.79
N ARG A 606 0.48 8.87 42.28
CA ARG A 606 1.13 7.60 41.89
C ARG A 606 2.32 7.83 40.94
N ILE A 607 2.18 8.81 40.04
CA ILE A 607 3.15 9.08 38.96
C ILE A 607 4.47 9.63 39.49
N PHE A 608 4.46 10.40 40.59
CA PHE A 608 5.68 10.90 41.22
C PHE A 608 6.35 9.87 42.13
N GLN A 609 5.59 8.89 42.62
CA GLN A 609 6.13 7.73 43.35
C GLN A 609 6.76 6.70 42.40
N SER A 610 6.26 6.61 41.15
CA SER A 610 6.74 5.67 40.12
C SER A 610 7.65 6.31 39.05
N ALA A 611 7.96 7.60 39.15
CA ALA A 611 8.85 8.28 38.21
C ALA A 611 10.31 7.86 38.45
N GLU A 612 11.06 7.64 37.37
CA GLU A 612 12.50 7.40 37.48
C GLU A 612 13.21 8.65 38.07
N PRO A 613 14.17 8.50 39.00
CA PRO A 613 14.99 9.60 39.55
C PRO A 613 15.52 10.57 38.49
N GLU A 614 16.01 10.04 37.37
CA GLU A 614 16.51 10.79 36.22
C GLU A 614 15.47 11.75 35.66
N ALA A 615 14.19 11.38 35.66
CA ALA A 615 13.09 12.14 35.08
C ALA A 615 12.69 13.39 35.91
N LEU A 616 13.16 13.49 37.16
CA LEU A 616 12.97 14.67 38.03
C LEU A 616 14.29 15.41 38.32
N SER A 617 15.43 14.80 37.96
CA SER A 617 16.79 15.31 38.22
C SER A 617 17.11 16.67 37.57
N ASN A 618 18.20 17.30 38.03
CA ASN A 618 18.70 18.58 37.52
C ASN A 618 17.63 19.69 37.54
N ASN A 619 16.87 19.75 38.63
CA ASN A 619 16.02 20.87 38.99
C ASN A 619 16.65 21.67 40.13
N LYS A 620 16.09 22.85 40.46
CA LYS A 620 16.69 23.80 41.39
C LYS A 620 16.63 23.28 42.84
N ASP A 621 15.40 23.17 43.37
CA ASP A 621 15.11 22.85 44.78
C ASP A 621 13.88 21.91 44.91
N LEU A 622 13.73 20.90 44.05
CA LEU A 622 12.67 19.89 44.20
C LEU A 622 12.98 18.92 45.36
N CYS A 623 11.97 18.59 46.16
CA CYS A 623 12.09 17.67 47.30
C CYS A 623 10.84 16.79 47.51
N GLY A 624 10.95 15.67 48.23
CA GLY A 624 9.84 14.73 48.47
C GLY A 624 10.33 13.28 48.64
N GLU A 625 9.45 12.37 49.04
CA GLU A 625 9.77 10.94 49.13
C GLU A 625 9.59 10.26 47.77
N ILE A 626 10.70 9.89 47.13
CA ILE A 626 10.74 8.97 45.97
C ILE A 626 11.37 7.66 46.46
N GLN A 627 10.85 6.51 46.04
CA GLN A 627 11.52 5.24 46.34
C GLN A 627 12.96 5.26 45.76
N ASP A 628 13.92 4.77 46.55
CA ASP A 628 15.36 4.77 46.27
C ASP A 628 16.07 6.15 46.26
N LEU A 629 15.45 7.22 46.78
CA LEU A 629 16.11 8.52 47.02
C LEU A 629 15.81 9.08 48.43
N GLU A 630 16.83 9.16 49.28
CA GLU A 630 16.81 9.97 50.51
C GLU A 630 17.22 11.42 50.23
N ALA A 631 16.59 12.38 50.92
CA ALA A 631 16.90 13.80 50.79
C ALA A 631 18.09 14.19 51.70
N TYR A 632 19.16 14.71 51.11
CA TYR A 632 20.35 15.17 51.83
C TYR A 632 20.62 16.68 51.61
N VAL A 633 21.20 17.32 52.63
CA VAL A 633 21.59 18.74 52.61
C VAL A 633 22.99 18.87 52.02
N SER A 634 23.15 19.69 50.98
CA SER A 634 24.46 20.04 50.41
C SER A 634 25.06 21.29 51.07
N ASP A 635 26.38 21.49 50.93
CA ASP A 635 27.28 22.42 51.67
C ASP A 635 26.88 23.90 51.86
N PHE A 636 25.74 24.35 51.32
CA PHE A 636 25.20 25.70 51.52
C PHE A 636 23.73 25.74 52.01
N GLY A 637 23.23 24.64 52.58
CA GLY A 637 21.88 24.57 53.17
C GLY A 637 20.77 24.31 52.16
N THR A 638 21.11 23.78 50.98
CA THR A 638 20.15 23.45 49.92
C THR A 638 19.98 21.94 49.81
N ALA A 639 18.74 21.46 49.97
CA ALA A 639 18.41 20.03 49.82
C ALA A 639 18.32 19.64 48.34
N ARG A 640 18.91 18.50 47.97
CA ARG A 640 18.90 17.99 46.59
C ARG A 640 18.79 16.46 46.56
N PHE A 641 18.18 15.94 45.51
CA PHE A 641 18.19 14.50 45.20
C PHE A 641 19.55 14.09 44.62
N LEU A 642 20.20 13.10 45.24
CA LEU A 642 21.45 12.49 44.78
C LEU A 642 21.36 10.97 44.89
N LYS A 643 22.03 10.24 43.98
CA LYS A 643 22.17 8.78 44.10
C LYS A 643 23.14 8.41 45.22
N LEU A 644 22.91 7.21 45.80
CA LEU A 644 23.70 6.58 46.85
C LEU A 644 25.21 6.42 46.54
N ASP A 645 25.62 6.55 45.28
CA ASP A 645 26.99 6.41 44.77
C ASP A 645 27.61 7.73 44.26
N SER A 646 27.00 8.89 44.57
CA SER A 646 27.55 10.21 44.21
C SER A 646 28.95 10.45 44.81
N SER A 647 29.66 11.46 44.32
CA SER A 647 30.95 11.92 44.88
C SER A 647 30.85 13.20 45.72
N ASN A 648 29.66 13.80 45.84
CA ASN A 648 29.44 15.12 46.47
C ASN A 648 29.02 15.03 47.96
N TRP A 649 29.60 14.10 48.72
CA TRP A 649 29.29 13.94 50.15
C TRP A 649 30.20 14.80 51.03
N THR A 650 29.64 15.34 52.11
CA THR A 650 30.37 15.80 53.30
C THR A 650 29.86 15.04 54.53
N THR A 651 30.77 14.71 55.46
CA THR A 651 30.44 13.92 56.65
C THR A 651 29.86 14.79 57.77
N VAL A 652 29.01 14.20 58.62
CA VAL A 652 28.28 14.86 59.71
C VAL A 652 29.20 15.19 60.90
N ALA A 653 30.17 16.08 60.70
CA ALA A 653 31.14 16.49 61.72
C ALA A 653 30.74 17.78 62.46
N ASP A 654 30.21 18.79 61.76
CA ASP A 654 30.10 20.17 62.28
C ASP A 654 28.69 20.83 62.17
N THR A 655 27.64 20.10 61.77
CA THR A 655 26.31 20.68 61.43
C THR A 655 25.19 20.45 62.46
N TYR A 656 25.47 19.81 63.60
CA TYR A 656 24.43 19.43 64.58
C TYR A 656 23.60 20.62 65.12
N ASP A 657 24.23 21.77 65.36
CA ASP A 657 23.54 22.96 65.87
C ASP A 657 22.66 23.65 64.82
N TYR A 658 23.02 23.58 63.53
CA TYR A 658 22.18 24.06 62.42
C TYR A 658 21.00 23.11 62.16
N LEU A 659 21.25 21.79 62.20
CA LEU A 659 20.20 20.77 62.06
C LEU A 659 19.09 20.94 63.12
N ALA A 660 19.45 21.25 64.36
CA ALA A 660 18.49 21.47 65.45
C ALA A 660 17.62 22.73 65.25
N LEU A 661 18.09 23.74 64.51
CA LEU A 661 17.35 24.97 64.25
C LEU A 661 16.39 24.83 63.06
N GLU A 662 16.86 24.24 61.97
CA GLU A 662 16.08 24.09 60.73
C GLU A 662 15.04 22.96 60.85
N ALA A 663 15.36 21.84 61.51
CA ALA A 663 14.37 20.79 61.81
C ALA A 663 13.18 21.32 62.62
N LYS A 664 13.42 22.32 63.49
CA LYS A 664 12.39 22.97 64.31
C LYS A 664 11.51 23.95 63.53
N LYS A 665 11.98 24.49 62.39
CA LYS A 665 11.14 25.23 61.43
C LYS A 665 10.27 24.31 60.57
N HIS A 666 10.77 23.11 60.27
CA HIS A 666 10.13 22.16 59.33
C HIS A 666 9.40 20.99 60.02
N GLY A 667 9.34 20.95 61.35
CA GLY A 667 8.51 20.01 62.12
C GLY A 667 9.11 18.62 62.37
N ILE A 668 10.43 18.47 62.25
CA ILE A 668 11.13 17.17 62.32
C ILE A 668 11.82 17.00 63.69
N VAL A 669 11.79 15.78 64.24
CA VAL A 669 12.40 15.45 65.56
C VAL A 669 13.81 14.86 65.37
N PRO A 670 14.87 15.42 65.99
CA PRO A 670 16.23 14.91 65.83
C PRO A 670 16.54 13.68 66.73
N PRO A 671 17.44 12.77 66.30
CA PRO A 671 17.77 11.55 67.02
C PRO A 671 18.77 11.75 68.17
N SER A 672 18.77 10.84 69.15
CA SER A 672 19.64 10.87 70.33
C SER A 672 20.68 9.72 70.35
N GLY A 673 21.98 10.04 70.33
CA GLY A 673 23.07 9.06 70.45
C GLY A 673 24.44 9.69 70.78
N PRO A 674 25.39 8.95 71.40
CA PRO A 674 26.61 9.54 71.97
C PRO A 674 27.81 9.60 71.00
N ASN A 675 28.71 10.56 71.26
CA ASN A 675 29.82 10.98 70.42
C ASN A 675 31.12 10.14 70.65
N PRO A 676 31.68 9.48 69.61
CA PRO A 676 33.03 8.88 69.64
C PRO A 676 34.09 9.81 69.01
N PHE A 677 35.38 9.54 69.29
CA PHE A 677 36.58 10.25 68.79
C PHE A 677 36.97 11.55 69.50
N ALA A 678 37.37 11.39 70.77
CA ALA A 678 38.47 12.19 71.31
C ALA A 678 39.83 11.69 70.79
N TYR A 679 40.77 12.61 70.55
CA TYR A 679 42.22 12.41 70.37
C TYR A 679 42.77 11.66 69.13
N ILE A 680 43.54 12.37 68.29
CA ILE A 680 45.00 12.18 68.05
C ILE A 680 45.52 13.31 67.10
N PRO A 681 46.79 13.80 67.21
CA PRO A 681 47.17 15.12 66.67
C PRO A 681 48.11 15.15 65.43
N ASP A 682 48.17 16.34 64.83
CA ASP A 682 49.22 16.94 63.97
C ASP A 682 49.88 16.13 62.83
N ARG A 683 49.69 16.60 61.58
CA ARG A 683 50.76 16.95 60.61
C ARG A 683 50.22 17.81 59.43
N PRO A 684 51.08 18.49 58.63
CA PRO A 684 50.89 19.92 58.39
C PRO A 684 50.36 20.29 57.00
N ALA A 685 49.97 21.56 56.88
CA ALA A 685 49.46 22.18 55.66
C ALA A 685 50.45 22.17 54.48
N VAL A 686 49.91 21.92 53.28
CA VAL A 686 50.54 22.29 52.00
C VAL A 686 49.67 23.38 51.36
N VAL A 687 50.24 24.57 51.19
CA VAL A 687 49.61 25.69 50.50
C VAL A 687 49.80 25.50 48.99
N GLY A 688 48.70 25.37 48.25
CA GLY A 688 48.66 25.38 46.79
C GLY A 688 47.81 26.56 46.29
N SER A 689 48.41 27.48 45.56
CA SER A 689 47.81 28.77 45.19
C SER A 689 46.78 28.68 44.06
N ARG A 690 45.76 29.54 44.13
CA ARG A 690 44.80 29.81 43.05
C ARG A 690 45.46 30.46 41.84
N THR A 691 45.04 30.05 40.64
CA THR A 691 44.61 30.91 39.53
C THR A 691 43.47 30.23 38.82
#